data_AF-A0A8C5PXK2-F1
#
_entry.id   AF-A0A8C5PXK2-F1
#
_cell.length_a   1.000
_cell.length_b   1.000
_cell.length_c   1.000
_cell.angle_alpha   90.00
_cell.angle_beta   90.00
_cell.angle_gamma   90.00
#
_symmetry.space_group_name_H-M   'P 1'
#
loop_
_entity.id
_entity.type
_entity.pdbx_description
1 polymer ?
#
loop_
_entity_poly.entity_id
_entity_poly.type
_entity_poly.pdbx_seq_one_letter_code
_entity_poly.pdbx_strand_id
1 'polypeptide(L)'
;MAASGGGRGRSGASMDKSITLPPDEIFRNLENAKRFAIDIGGSLTKLAYYSTVQHKVAKVKSFDHTGKDADHELLYEISEQEEITARLHFIKFENTYIETCLDFIKDHLVNTETKVIKATGGGAYKFKDLIEKKLGLNVDKEDEITCLIKGCNFVLKNIPHEAFVYVKHGDPEFRFQTTHPNIFPYLLVNIGSGVSVIKVETEDKFERIGGSSIGGGTFWGLGALLTKTKRFDELLQLAARGQHTNVDMLVKDIYGGAYQILGLTGNLIASSFGKSATADKEFSKEDMAKSLLHMISNDIGQLACLYAKQHNLSQVYFGGFFIRGHPVTMHTITYSINFFSKGEVQALFLRHEGYLGAIGAFLKGAEQDNPNLYSWGENYAGSSGLMSTSPDIFPMQRSRSGTFDMLEMDRLERQVVNLPLLYDPSSYIPDSVDLTEDAMAREYWLSCFEEALEGVAKRAVASQPDAKDATDRAQKFQQKYWNKLQTLRHQPFAYGSLTVRSLLDTREHCLNEFNFPDPYSKVKQKENDIALRYYQSVINSLDSLAWEEKQFALVKGLLAGNVFDWGAKAVSDDRCIFFFFFTARPWLVDSYSKWIERLKGPPHKCALIFVDNSGIDIILGIFPFVRELLSRGTEVILACNSGPALNDVTFNESLIVIERIAAMDSIIQSALQDDRLTLVQTGTSSPYFIYIKKKKLVQNPLTPGSPSRLDKGLAMLVKERNTDLVIIEGMGRAIHTNYYATFQCESLKLAVIKNSWLAERLGGKLFSVVFKYETPPL
;
A
#
# COMPACT_ATOMS: atom_id res chain seq x y z
N MET A 1 65.42 24.99 -11.84
CA MET A 1 65.46 25.12 -13.32
C MET A 1 65.75 23.76 -13.92
N ALA A 2 65.33 23.48 -15.17
CA ALA A 2 65.72 22.36 -16.07
C ALA A 2 65.93 20.94 -15.47
N ALA A 3 65.12 19.92 -15.79
CA ALA A 3 65.03 19.20 -17.09
C ALA A 3 66.29 18.34 -17.40
N SER A 4 66.22 17.12 -17.94
CA SER A 4 65.07 16.24 -18.30
C SER A 4 65.56 14.82 -18.63
N GLY A 5 64.69 13.79 -18.50
CA GLY A 5 64.99 12.43 -18.98
C GLY A 5 63.83 11.46 -18.79
N GLY A 6 62.97 11.29 -19.81
CA GLY A 6 61.74 10.49 -19.69
C GLY A 6 61.78 9.15 -20.44
N GLY A 7 61.47 8.05 -19.74
CA GLY A 7 61.20 6.74 -20.32
C GLY A 7 59.73 6.33 -20.15
N ARG A 8 59.03 5.97 -21.24
CA ARG A 8 57.60 5.61 -21.19
C ARG A 8 57.38 4.15 -20.76
N GLY A 9 57.12 3.93 -19.47
CA GLY A 9 56.49 2.70 -18.99
C GLY A 9 54.98 2.69 -19.26
N ARG A 10 54.40 1.53 -19.62
CA ARG A 10 52.95 1.37 -19.76
C ARG A 10 52.28 1.40 -18.38
N SER A 11 51.43 2.38 -18.12
CA SER A 11 50.53 2.36 -16.96
C SER A 11 49.37 1.39 -17.20
N GLY A 12 49.34 0.29 -16.45
CA GLY A 12 48.11 -0.47 -16.27
C GLY A 12 47.14 0.36 -15.44
N ALA A 13 45.96 0.68 -15.99
CA ALA A 13 44.93 1.39 -15.24
C ALA A 13 44.32 0.42 -14.22
N SER A 14 44.59 0.64 -12.92
CA SER A 14 43.95 -0.13 -11.85
C SER A 14 42.44 0.12 -11.87
N MET A 15 41.66 -0.94 -12.07
CA MET A 15 40.24 -0.94 -11.72
C MET A 15 40.13 -1.26 -10.24
N ASP A 16 40.29 -0.25 -9.40
CA ASP A 16 39.86 -0.36 -8.00
C ASP A 16 39.17 0.94 -7.54
N LYS A 17 37.84 0.88 -7.54
CA LYS A 17 36.96 1.79 -6.82
C LYS A 17 35.87 0.92 -6.20
N SER A 18 36.11 0.51 -4.96
CA SER A 18 35.16 -0.19 -4.12
C SER A 18 33.82 0.54 -4.11
N ILE A 19 32.78 -0.10 -4.66
CA ILE A 19 31.39 0.29 -4.40
C ILE A 19 31.07 -0.24 -3.00
N THR A 20 31.45 0.53 -1.99
CA THR A 20 31.07 0.26 -0.61
C THR A 20 29.55 0.30 -0.52
N LEU A 21 28.94 -0.80 -0.05
CA LEU A 21 27.53 -0.79 0.36
C LEU A 21 27.38 0.27 1.46
N PRO A 22 26.56 1.33 1.32
CA PRO A 22 26.35 2.28 2.40
C PRO A 22 25.58 1.59 3.54
N PRO A 23 26.25 1.19 4.65
CA PRO A 23 25.62 0.35 5.66
C PRO A 23 24.53 1.15 6.39
N ASP A 24 24.85 2.42 6.65
CA ASP A 24 24.00 3.41 7.32
C ASP A 24 22.77 3.83 6.50
N GLU A 25 22.51 3.29 5.30
CA GLU A 25 21.26 3.49 4.55
C GLU A 25 20.58 2.20 4.11
N ILE A 26 21.33 1.18 3.66
CA ILE A 26 20.75 -0.11 3.22
C ILE A 26 20.53 -1.06 4.41
N PHE A 27 21.36 -0.97 5.46
CA PHE A 27 21.43 -1.96 6.54
C PHE A 27 21.13 -1.39 7.94
N ARG A 28 20.24 -0.40 8.04
CA ARG A 28 19.72 0.05 9.35
C ARG A 28 18.90 -1.06 10.01
N ASN A 29 18.96 -1.11 11.36
CA ASN A 29 18.14 -1.99 12.21
C ASN A 29 18.29 -3.50 11.91
N LEU A 30 19.47 -3.91 11.42
CA LEU A 30 19.74 -5.26 10.90
C LEU A 30 20.55 -6.16 11.84
N GLU A 31 20.96 -5.65 13.01
CA GLU A 31 21.68 -6.40 14.07
C GLU A 31 20.92 -7.65 14.57
N ASN A 32 19.63 -7.77 14.23
CA ASN A 32 18.76 -8.90 14.54
C ASN A 32 18.24 -9.64 13.29
N ALA A 33 19.02 -9.67 12.21
CA ALA A 33 18.72 -10.45 11.00
C ALA A 33 18.56 -11.94 11.31
N LYS A 34 17.49 -12.58 10.83
CA LYS A 34 17.22 -14.01 11.00
C LYS A 34 16.60 -14.56 9.74
N ARG A 35 16.94 -15.81 9.40
CA ARG A 35 16.37 -16.59 8.27
C ARG A 35 16.56 -15.90 6.91
N PHE A 36 17.68 -16.21 6.26
CA PHE A 36 17.97 -15.76 4.92
C PHE A 36 17.45 -16.75 3.88
N ALA A 37 16.95 -16.25 2.75
CA ALA A 37 16.65 -17.04 1.56
C ALA A 37 17.07 -16.28 0.30
N ILE A 38 17.47 -17.01 -0.75
CA ILE A 38 18.18 -16.41 -1.89
C ILE A 38 17.67 -16.96 -3.24
N ASP A 39 17.29 -16.07 -4.14
CA ASP A 39 16.98 -16.39 -5.55
C ASP A 39 18.16 -15.93 -6.40
N ILE A 40 18.91 -16.89 -6.96
CA ILE A 40 20.06 -16.62 -7.81
C ILE A 40 19.68 -16.93 -9.26
N GLY A 41 19.23 -15.91 -9.98
CA GLY A 41 18.95 -15.97 -11.41
C GLY A 41 20.23 -15.89 -12.25
N GLY A 42 20.08 -15.90 -13.59
CA GLY A 42 21.23 -15.83 -14.51
C GLY A 42 22.08 -14.55 -14.39
N SER A 43 21.45 -13.42 -14.08
CA SER A 43 22.10 -12.08 -14.04
C SER A 43 21.97 -11.34 -12.71
N LEU A 44 20.93 -11.61 -11.92
CA LEU A 44 20.70 -10.99 -10.61
C LEU A 44 20.52 -12.04 -9.52
N THR A 45 20.96 -11.66 -8.34
CA THR A 45 20.58 -12.29 -7.08
C THR A 45 19.53 -11.40 -6.41
N LYS A 46 18.58 -12.01 -5.70
CA LYS A 46 17.75 -11.31 -4.72
C LYS A 46 17.85 -12.02 -3.39
N LEU A 47 18.05 -11.24 -2.34
CA LEU A 47 18.08 -11.69 -0.96
C LEU A 47 16.73 -11.38 -0.32
N ALA A 48 16.15 -12.38 0.33
CA ALA A 48 15.05 -12.22 1.28
C ALA A 48 15.58 -12.48 2.69
N TYR A 49 15.23 -11.63 3.65
CA TYR A 49 15.48 -11.91 5.07
C TYR A 49 14.40 -11.28 5.95
N TYR A 50 14.32 -11.79 7.17
CA TYR A 50 13.51 -11.25 8.24
C TYR A 50 14.42 -10.50 9.22
N SER A 51 13.99 -9.35 9.72
CA SER A 51 14.61 -8.70 10.88
C SER A 51 13.55 -8.29 11.90
N THR A 52 14.01 -7.96 13.10
CA THR A 52 13.18 -7.30 14.10
C THR A 52 13.64 -5.87 14.29
N VAL A 53 12.79 -4.92 13.92
CA VAL A 53 13.03 -3.48 14.03
C VAL A 53 12.51 -3.00 15.39
N GLN A 54 13.40 -2.47 16.23
CA GLN A 54 13.00 -1.65 17.37
C GLN A 54 12.51 -0.29 16.86
N HIS A 55 11.37 0.13 17.38
CA HIS A 55 10.80 1.46 17.19
C HIS A 55 10.10 1.90 18.47
N LYS A 56 9.94 3.21 18.66
CA LYS A 56 9.11 3.73 19.75
C LYS A 56 7.63 3.61 19.40
N VAL A 57 6.80 3.38 20.42
CA VAL A 57 5.34 3.53 20.40
C VAL A 57 4.87 4.40 21.56
N ALA A 58 3.74 5.08 21.39
CA ALA A 58 3.08 5.86 22.44
C ALA A 58 2.08 4.96 23.20
N LYS A 59 2.39 4.66 24.47
CA LYS A 59 1.57 3.81 25.35
C LYS A 59 0.94 4.65 26.44
N VAL A 60 -0.38 4.74 26.38
CA VAL A 60 -1.20 5.48 27.34
C VAL A 60 -1.48 4.61 28.57
N LYS A 61 -1.43 5.22 29.77
CA LYS A 61 -1.70 4.56 31.05
C LYS A 61 -2.65 5.39 31.92
N SER A 62 -3.61 4.74 32.55
CA SER A 62 -4.34 5.30 33.70
C SER A 62 -3.41 5.48 34.90
N PHE A 63 -3.75 6.40 35.80
CA PHE A 63 -3.09 6.52 37.10
C PHE A 63 -3.80 5.62 38.13
N ASP A 64 -3.02 4.89 38.95
CA ASP A 64 -3.54 4.06 40.04
C ASP A 64 -4.00 4.94 41.22
N HIS A 65 -5.22 5.49 41.13
CA HIS A 65 -5.74 6.45 42.10
C HIS A 65 -6.08 5.82 43.47
N THR A 66 -5.10 5.77 44.38
CA THR A 66 -5.32 5.61 45.83
C THR A 66 -5.22 6.94 46.61
N GLY A 67 -5.00 8.06 45.92
CA GLY A 67 -4.87 9.41 46.49
C GLY A 67 -6.14 10.27 46.34
N LYS A 68 -6.21 11.38 47.09
CA LYS A 68 -7.32 12.36 47.05
C LYS A 68 -6.80 13.76 46.71
N ASP A 69 -6.61 14.08 45.43
CA ASP A 69 -6.41 15.48 44.95
C ASP A 69 -6.69 15.57 43.42
N ALA A 70 -7.96 15.41 43.03
CA ALA A 70 -8.34 15.11 41.63
C ALA A 70 -8.42 16.31 40.65
N ASP A 71 -8.33 17.56 41.11
CA ASP A 71 -8.61 18.75 40.26
C ASP A 71 -7.44 19.21 39.36
N HIS A 72 -6.22 18.69 39.56
CA HIS A 72 -5.00 19.12 38.87
C HIS A 72 -4.15 17.98 38.27
N GLU A 73 -4.59 16.72 38.37
CA GLU A 73 -3.90 15.59 37.73
C GLU A 73 -4.27 15.49 36.24
N LEU A 74 -3.37 14.93 35.44
CA LEU A 74 -3.60 14.67 34.00
C LEU A 74 -4.57 13.50 33.83
N LEU A 75 -5.37 13.50 32.74
CA LEU A 75 -6.31 12.41 32.47
C LEU A 75 -5.67 11.01 32.45
N TYR A 76 -4.48 10.92 31.86
CA TYR A 76 -3.65 9.74 31.71
C TYR A 76 -2.19 10.13 31.49
N GLU A 77 -1.24 9.22 31.76
CA GLU A 77 0.16 9.36 31.35
C GLU A 77 0.36 8.84 29.92
N ILE A 78 1.21 9.48 29.14
CA ILE A 78 1.67 8.97 27.84
C ILE A 78 3.14 8.58 27.96
N SER A 79 3.39 7.28 28.06
CA SER A 79 4.74 6.72 28.15
C SER A 79 5.25 6.30 26.76
N GLU A 80 6.50 6.63 26.44
CA GLU A 80 7.19 6.00 25.33
C GLU A 80 7.63 4.59 25.72
N GLN A 81 7.43 3.61 24.84
CA GLN A 81 7.93 2.26 25.01
C GLN A 81 8.59 1.80 23.72
N GLU A 82 9.63 0.99 23.82
CA GLU A 82 10.21 0.31 22.66
C GLU A 82 9.37 -0.92 22.33
N GLU A 83 8.98 -1.07 21.07
CA GLU A 83 8.37 -2.28 20.55
C GLU A 83 9.12 -2.83 19.34
N ILE A 84 9.01 -4.14 19.20
CA ILE A 84 9.85 -4.95 18.32
C ILE A 84 8.97 -5.49 17.19
N THR A 85 8.91 -4.75 16.09
CA THR A 85 8.12 -5.11 14.91
C THR A 85 8.93 -6.03 14.00
N ALA A 86 8.27 -7.07 13.49
CA ALA A 86 8.86 -7.98 12.51
C ALA A 86 8.79 -7.36 11.11
N ARG A 87 9.91 -7.30 10.40
CA ARG A 87 9.99 -6.77 9.03
C ARG A 87 10.58 -7.81 8.08
N LEU A 88 9.95 -7.97 6.92
CA LEU A 88 10.52 -8.67 5.77
C LEU A 88 11.21 -7.66 4.86
N HIS A 89 12.36 -8.06 4.35
CA HIS A 89 13.19 -7.26 3.47
C HIS A 89 13.53 -8.07 2.23
N PHE A 90 13.38 -7.44 1.06
CA PHE A 90 13.69 -8.05 -0.22
C PHE A 90 14.59 -7.10 -1.03
N ILE A 91 15.87 -7.47 -1.20
CA ILE A 91 16.90 -6.65 -1.85
C ILE A 91 17.33 -7.33 -3.16
N LYS A 92 17.41 -6.57 -4.25
CA LYS A 92 17.74 -7.04 -5.61
C LYS A 92 19.02 -6.39 -6.13
N PHE A 93 19.98 -7.18 -6.59
CA PHE A 93 21.32 -6.71 -7.01
C PHE A 93 22.01 -7.60 -8.06
N GLU A 94 23.04 -7.08 -8.75
CA GLU A 94 23.75 -7.82 -9.81
C GLU A 94 24.56 -9.01 -9.25
N ASN A 95 24.63 -10.12 -10.01
CA ASN A 95 25.38 -11.33 -9.62
C ASN A 95 26.88 -11.11 -9.39
N THR A 96 27.43 -9.98 -9.81
CA THR A 96 28.79 -9.52 -9.49
C THR A 96 29.02 -9.29 -8.01
N TYR A 97 27.99 -8.93 -7.24
CA TYR A 97 28.06 -8.64 -5.80
C TYR A 97 27.66 -9.84 -4.92
N ILE A 98 27.50 -11.05 -5.48
CA ILE A 98 27.12 -12.26 -4.72
C ILE A 98 28.07 -12.54 -3.56
N GLU A 99 29.38 -12.34 -3.74
CA GLU A 99 30.36 -12.57 -2.68
C GLU A 99 30.23 -11.57 -1.53
N THR A 100 29.96 -10.29 -1.81
CA THR A 100 29.73 -9.24 -0.81
C THR A 100 28.41 -9.48 -0.07
N CYS A 101 27.39 -9.98 -0.76
CA CYS A 101 26.14 -10.40 -0.12
C CYS A 101 26.36 -11.60 0.82
N LEU A 102 27.18 -12.58 0.43
CA LEU A 102 27.52 -13.71 1.29
C LEU A 102 28.36 -13.30 2.51
N ASP A 103 29.28 -12.34 2.37
CA ASP A 103 29.99 -11.77 3.52
C ASP A 103 29.02 -11.03 4.45
N PHE A 104 28.13 -10.19 3.90
CA PHE A 104 27.06 -9.53 4.68
C PHE A 104 26.16 -10.53 5.43
N ILE A 105 25.68 -11.59 4.77
CA ILE A 105 24.86 -12.62 5.41
C ILE A 105 25.65 -13.30 6.53
N LYS A 106 26.92 -13.62 6.30
CA LYS A 106 27.80 -14.26 7.30
C LYS A 106 27.97 -13.40 8.54
N ASP A 107 28.23 -12.10 8.36
CA ASP A 107 28.42 -11.15 9.46
C ASP A 107 27.15 -10.95 10.30
N HIS A 108 25.97 -11.21 9.73
CA HIS A 108 24.66 -11.11 10.39
C HIS A 108 24.01 -12.48 10.73
N LEU A 109 24.68 -13.60 10.46
CA LEU A 109 24.23 -14.95 10.86
C LEU A 109 24.58 -15.30 12.31
N VAL A 110 25.36 -14.43 12.97
CA VAL A 110 25.84 -14.60 14.35
C VAL A 110 24.66 -14.81 15.29
N ASN A 111 24.72 -15.88 16.11
CA ASN A 111 23.68 -16.33 17.04
C ASN A 111 22.40 -16.92 16.40
N THR A 112 22.44 -17.39 15.14
CA THR A 112 21.34 -18.20 14.58
C THR A 112 21.61 -19.71 14.71
N GLU A 113 20.62 -20.49 15.19
CA GLU A 113 20.67 -21.97 15.19
C GLU A 113 20.50 -22.59 13.79
N THR A 114 20.35 -21.75 12.77
CA THR A 114 19.98 -22.11 11.41
C THR A 114 21.17 -22.74 10.69
N LYS A 115 21.14 -24.06 10.47
CA LYS A 115 22.20 -24.83 9.76
C LYS A 115 22.04 -24.86 8.24
N VAL A 116 21.04 -24.15 7.71
CA VAL A 116 20.53 -24.30 6.34
C VAL A 116 20.12 -22.94 5.78
N ILE A 117 20.57 -22.59 4.57
CA ILE A 117 20.04 -21.46 3.80
C ILE A 117 19.13 -21.99 2.68
N LYS A 118 17.93 -21.40 2.55
CA LYS A 118 16.99 -21.72 1.46
C LYS A 118 17.43 -20.99 0.18
N ALA A 119 17.66 -21.73 -0.89
CA ALA A 119 18.08 -21.17 -2.18
C ALA A 119 17.19 -21.67 -3.32
N THR A 120 16.95 -20.81 -4.31
CA THR A 120 16.21 -21.15 -5.53
C THR A 120 16.80 -20.46 -6.76
N GLY A 121 16.26 -20.80 -7.93
CA GLY A 121 16.82 -20.44 -9.24
C GLY A 121 18.04 -21.27 -9.62
N GLY A 122 18.36 -21.33 -10.91
CA GLY A 122 19.50 -22.13 -11.42
C GLY A 122 20.87 -21.80 -10.78
N GLY A 123 21.04 -20.59 -10.26
CA GLY A 123 22.26 -20.19 -9.54
C GLY A 123 22.44 -20.90 -8.17
N ALA A 124 21.37 -21.40 -7.54
CA ALA A 124 21.46 -22.21 -6.32
C ALA A 124 22.23 -23.53 -6.53
N TYR A 125 22.35 -23.99 -7.78
CA TYR A 125 23.24 -25.10 -8.16
C TYR A 125 24.65 -24.59 -8.45
N LYS A 126 24.79 -23.53 -9.27
CA LYS A 126 26.09 -22.98 -9.70
C LYS A 126 26.97 -22.48 -8.54
N PHE A 127 26.35 -21.83 -7.55
CA PHE A 127 27.06 -21.16 -6.45
C PHE A 127 27.02 -21.94 -5.13
N LYS A 128 26.48 -23.18 -5.12
CA LYS A 128 26.32 -24.00 -3.90
C LYS A 128 27.58 -24.00 -3.05
N ASP A 129 28.69 -24.46 -3.61
CA ASP A 129 29.95 -24.65 -2.86
C ASP A 129 30.54 -23.32 -2.35
N LEU A 130 30.26 -22.19 -3.02
CA LEU A 130 30.64 -20.84 -2.58
C LEU A 130 29.81 -20.39 -1.37
N ILE A 131 28.50 -20.62 -1.41
CA ILE A 131 27.57 -20.29 -0.32
C ILE A 131 27.92 -21.12 0.92
N GLU A 132 28.07 -22.44 0.76
CA GLU A 132 28.38 -23.34 1.87
C GLU A 132 29.76 -23.03 2.48
N LYS A 133 30.77 -22.72 1.64
CA LYS A 133 32.11 -22.33 2.09
C LYS A 133 32.14 -20.96 2.80
N LYS A 134 31.39 -19.96 2.35
CA LYS A 134 31.38 -18.63 2.99
C LYS A 134 30.55 -18.59 4.27
N LEU A 135 29.35 -19.18 4.24
CA LEU A 135 28.40 -19.09 5.36
C LEU A 135 28.56 -20.20 6.41
N GLY A 136 29.15 -21.35 6.05
CA GLY A 136 29.17 -22.54 6.91
C GLY A 136 27.80 -23.24 7.05
N LEU A 137 26.83 -22.86 6.21
CA LEU A 137 25.48 -23.42 6.17
C LEU A 137 25.34 -24.40 5.00
N ASN A 138 24.49 -25.43 5.12
CA ASN A 138 24.11 -26.24 3.97
C ASN A 138 23.14 -25.47 3.06
N VAL A 139 23.24 -25.64 1.74
CA VAL A 139 22.25 -25.07 0.80
C VAL A 139 21.12 -26.07 0.56
N ASP A 140 19.92 -25.73 1.05
CA ASP A 140 18.69 -26.44 0.75
C ASP A 140 17.98 -25.76 -0.44
N LYS A 141 17.58 -26.57 -1.43
CA LYS A 141 17.25 -26.09 -2.77
C LYS A 141 15.77 -26.26 -3.06
N GLU A 142 15.06 -25.15 -3.06
CA GLU A 142 13.63 -25.09 -3.35
C GLU A 142 13.37 -24.96 -4.86
N ASP A 143 12.30 -25.59 -5.34
CA ASP A 143 11.89 -25.54 -6.74
C ASP A 143 11.53 -24.10 -7.19
N GLU A 144 12.07 -23.69 -8.33
CA GLU A 144 11.94 -22.33 -8.86
C GLU A 144 10.47 -21.96 -9.13
N ILE A 145 9.67 -22.91 -9.62
CA ILE A 145 8.25 -22.69 -9.93
C ILE A 145 7.42 -22.61 -8.65
N THR A 146 7.65 -23.52 -7.71
CA THR A 146 6.97 -23.54 -6.40
C THR A 146 7.23 -22.26 -5.61
N CYS A 147 8.48 -21.77 -5.60
CA CYS A 147 8.84 -20.48 -5.01
C CYS A 147 8.16 -19.32 -5.74
N LEU A 148 8.26 -19.27 -7.07
CA LEU A 148 7.63 -18.25 -7.90
C LEU A 148 6.12 -18.12 -7.64
N ILE A 149 5.39 -19.25 -7.55
CA ILE A 149 3.94 -19.24 -7.28
C ILE A 149 3.64 -18.77 -5.86
N LYS A 150 4.33 -19.30 -4.83
CA LYS A 150 4.12 -18.85 -3.43
C LYS A 150 4.45 -17.36 -3.26
N GLY A 151 5.49 -16.84 -3.93
CA GLY A 151 5.81 -15.42 -3.97
C GLY A 151 4.76 -14.57 -4.68
N CYS A 152 4.27 -15.03 -5.85
CA CYS A 152 3.21 -14.36 -6.61
C CYS A 152 1.90 -14.26 -5.81
N ASN A 153 1.47 -15.38 -5.20
CA ASN A 153 0.32 -15.42 -4.30
C ASN A 153 0.51 -14.48 -3.10
N PHE A 154 1.72 -14.42 -2.52
CA PHE A 154 1.99 -13.57 -1.36
C PHE A 154 1.91 -12.08 -1.67
N VAL A 155 2.52 -11.60 -2.76
CA VAL A 155 2.45 -10.16 -3.11
C VAL A 155 1.05 -9.75 -3.53
N LEU A 156 0.40 -10.56 -4.39
CA LEU A 156 -0.99 -10.31 -4.83
C LEU A 156 -1.98 -10.28 -3.66
N LYS A 157 -1.68 -10.94 -2.54
CA LYS A 157 -2.52 -10.92 -1.33
C LYS A 157 -2.15 -9.83 -0.33
N ASN A 158 -0.88 -9.50 -0.13
CA ASN A 158 -0.50 -8.58 0.95
C ASN A 158 -0.31 -7.13 0.50
N ILE A 159 -0.02 -6.89 -0.79
CA ILE A 159 0.29 -5.55 -1.31
C ILE A 159 -0.95 -4.98 -2.05
N PRO A 160 -1.55 -3.87 -1.56
CA PRO A 160 -2.55 -3.12 -2.31
C PRO A 160 -1.96 -2.62 -3.63
N HIS A 161 -2.75 -2.65 -4.71
CA HIS A 161 -2.32 -2.17 -6.03
C HIS A 161 -1.05 -2.88 -6.57
N GLU A 162 -0.79 -4.13 -6.19
CA GLU A 162 0.33 -4.93 -6.69
C GLU A 162 0.27 -5.14 -8.21
N ALA A 163 -0.94 -5.39 -8.73
CA ALA A 163 -1.16 -5.71 -10.14
C ALA A 163 -1.64 -4.49 -10.94
N PHE A 164 -1.17 -4.34 -12.18
CA PHE A 164 -1.59 -3.24 -13.06
C PHE A 164 -1.65 -3.63 -14.54
N VAL A 165 -2.48 -2.91 -15.30
CA VAL A 165 -2.43 -2.87 -16.76
C VAL A 165 -1.56 -1.68 -17.17
N TYR A 166 -0.69 -1.86 -18.17
CA TYR A 166 0.05 -0.76 -18.78
C TYR A 166 -0.57 -0.35 -20.12
N VAL A 167 -0.93 0.93 -20.25
CA VAL A 167 -1.54 1.54 -21.44
C VAL A 167 -0.65 2.67 -21.93
N LYS A 168 0.16 2.40 -22.96
CA LYS A 168 1.04 3.40 -23.60
C LYS A 168 0.24 4.58 -24.13
N HIS A 169 0.62 5.80 -23.73
CA HIS A 169 -0.11 7.05 -23.98
C HIS A 169 -1.54 7.07 -23.40
N GLY A 170 -1.85 6.20 -22.44
CA GLY A 170 -3.03 6.33 -21.61
C GLY A 170 -2.85 7.43 -20.57
N ASP A 171 -3.95 8.01 -20.12
CA ASP A 171 -3.99 8.83 -18.91
C ASP A 171 -4.87 8.09 -17.88
N PRO A 172 -4.32 7.62 -16.74
CA PRO A 172 -2.89 7.36 -16.53
C PRO A 172 -2.40 6.19 -17.41
N GLU A 173 -1.08 6.09 -17.61
CA GLU A 173 -0.47 4.94 -18.32
C GLU A 173 -0.48 3.66 -17.47
N PHE A 174 -0.43 3.78 -16.14
CA PHE A 174 -0.42 2.66 -15.19
C PHE A 174 -1.78 2.59 -14.50
N ARG A 175 -2.52 1.50 -14.73
CA ARG A 175 -3.89 1.31 -14.23
C ARG A 175 -3.93 0.12 -13.27
N PHE A 176 -3.79 0.44 -11.99
CA PHE A 176 -3.74 -0.55 -10.92
C PHE A 176 -5.08 -1.26 -10.73
N GLN A 177 -5.03 -2.55 -10.41
CA GLN A 177 -6.18 -3.31 -9.95
C GLN A 177 -6.28 -3.19 -8.43
N THR A 178 -7.50 -3.00 -7.91
CA THR A 178 -7.77 -3.25 -6.49
C THR A 178 -7.56 -4.74 -6.18
N THR A 179 -7.06 -5.05 -5.00
CA THR A 179 -6.74 -6.44 -4.63
C THR A 179 -7.99 -7.29 -4.55
N HIS A 180 -8.22 -8.13 -5.56
CA HIS A 180 -9.42 -8.95 -5.63
C HIS A 180 -9.41 -10.05 -4.55
N PRO A 181 -10.50 -10.26 -3.81
CA PRO A 181 -10.59 -11.22 -2.69
C PRO A 181 -10.30 -12.69 -3.01
N ASN A 182 -10.28 -13.05 -4.29
CA ASN A 182 -9.91 -14.36 -4.79
C ASN A 182 -9.10 -14.19 -6.09
N ILE A 183 -7.80 -14.43 -6.03
CA ILE A 183 -6.90 -14.28 -7.19
C ILE A 183 -6.95 -15.48 -8.16
N PHE A 184 -7.64 -16.57 -7.80
CA PHE A 184 -7.63 -17.83 -8.55
C PHE A 184 -8.93 -18.07 -9.35
N PRO A 185 -8.88 -18.77 -10.50
CA PRO A 185 -7.69 -19.26 -11.18
C PRO A 185 -7.02 -18.19 -12.04
N TYR A 186 -5.70 -18.27 -12.22
CA TYR A 186 -4.95 -17.34 -13.06
C TYR A 186 -3.87 -18.03 -13.88
N LEU A 187 -3.37 -17.34 -14.91
CA LEU A 187 -2.19 -17.75 -15.67
C LEU A 187 -0.99 -16.89 -15.26
N LEU A 188 0.15 -17.51 -14.95
CA LEU A 188 1.43 -16.82 -14.77
C LEU A 188 2.36 -17.12 -15.94
N VAL A 189 2.85 -16.06 -16.59
CA VAL A 189 3.86 -16.13 -17.65
C VAL A 189 5.15 -15.49 -17.11
N ASN A 190 6.09 -16.33 -16.69
CA ASN A 190 7.38 -15.90 -16.16
C ASN A 190 8.41 -15.84 -17.28
N ILE A 191 8.94 -14.65 -17.55
CA ILE A 191 9.93 -14.37 -18.60
C ILE A 191 11.30 -14.15 -17.96
N GLY A 192 12.03 -15.26 -17.80
CA GLY A 192 13.43 -15.27 -17.42
C GLY A 192 14.34 -15.34 -18.65
N SER A 193 15.33 -16.24 -18.62
CA SER A 193 16.17 -16.54 -19.79
C SER A 193 15.33 -17.12 -20.94
N GLY A 194 14.45 -18.07 -20.62
CA GLY A 194 13.32 -18.52 -21.44
C GLY A 194 11.99 -18.11 -20.79
N VAL A 195 10.91 -18.77 -21.21
CA VAL A 195 9.53 -18.52 -20.76
C VAL A 195 8.95 -19.80 -20.15
N SER A 196 8.31 -19.69 -18.98
CA SER A 196 7.44 -20.73 -18.42
C SER A 196 6.02 -20.19 -18.28
N VAL A 197 5.06 -20.97 -18.76
CA VAL A 197 3.61 -20.68 -18.69
C VAL A 197 2.99 -21.65 -17.69
N ILE A 198 2.44 -21.11 -16.61
CA ILE A 198 1.98 -21.86 -15.44
C ILE A 198 0.52 -21.49 -15.16
N LYS A 199 -0.35 -22.50 -15.13
CA LYS A 199 -1.74 -22.36 -14.71
C LYS A 199 -1.81 -22.53 -13.18
N VAL A 200 -2.49 -21.63 -12.50
CA VAL A 200 -2.64 -21.64 -11.03
C VAL A 200 -4.12 -21.73 -10.69
N GLU A 201 -4.54 -22.80 -10.01
CA GLU A 201 -5.94 -23.07 -9.65
C GLU A 201 -6.24 -22.82 -8.17
N THR A 202 -5.26 -23.07 -7.29
CA THR A 202 -5.30 -22.72 -5.87
C THR A 202 -3.88 -22.42 -5.37
N GLU A 203 -3.71 -22.10 -4.08
CA GLU A 203 -2.41 -21.84 -3.44
C GLU A 203 -1.36 -22.92 -3.73
N ASP A 204 -1.72 -24.19 -3.56
CA ASP A 204 -0.82 -25.34 -3.70
C ASP A 204 -1.19 -26.23 -4.92
N LYS A 205 -2.08 -25.77 -5.80
CA LYS A 205 -2.43 -26.47 -7.05
C LYS A 205 -2.14 -25.61 -8.28
N PHE A 206 -1.02 -25.91 -8.93
CA PHE A 206 -0.56 -25.27 -10.17
C PHE A 206 0.12 -26.28 -11.10
N GLU A 207 0.19 -25.95 -12.39
CA GLU A 207 0.72 -26.82 -13.44
C GLU A 207 1.49 -25.99 -14.48
N ARG A 208 2.71 -26.40 -14.83
CA ARG A 208 3.49 -25.78 -15.92
C ARG A 208 3.00 -26.32 -17.29
N ILE A 209 1.83 -25.83 -17.71
CA ILE A 209 1.18 -26.19 -18.97
C ILE A 209 1.98 -25.85 -20.24
N GLY A 210 2.98 -24.97 -20.16
CA GLY A 210 3.73 -24.57 -21.36
C GLY A 210 4.99 -23.75 -21.11
N GLY A 211 5.57 -23.23 -22.20
CA GLY A 211 6.74 -22.35 -22.20
C GLY A 211 7.38 -22.22 -23.57
N SER A 212 8.45 -21.42 -23.66
CA SER A 212 9.24 -21.18 -24.87
C SER A 212 10.72 -20.97 -24.51
N SER A 213 11.63 -21.34 -25.41
CA SER A 213 13.05 -20.96 -25.32
C SER A 213 13.30 -19.50 -25.75
N ILE A 214 12.31 -18.84 -26.34
CA ILE A 214 12.38 -17.46 -26.81
C ILE A 214 11.98 -16.52 -25.64
N GLY A 215 12.95 -16.21 -24.78
CA GLY A 215 12.78 -15.31 -23.64
C GLY A 215 13.82 -14.18 -23.59
N GLY A 216 13.99 -13.56 -22.42
CA GLY A 216 14.92 -12.45 -22.23
C GLY A 216 16.39 -12.80 -22.44
N GLY A 217 16.77 -14.08 -22.27
CA GLY A 217 18.10 -14.58 -22.62
C GLY A 217 18.33 -14.62 -24.13
N THR A 218 17.29 -14.95 -24.90
CA THR A 218 17.32 -14.95 -26.38
C THR A 218 17.36 -13.52 -26.93
N PHE A 219 16.64 -12.59 -26.30
CA PHE A 219 16.78 -11.16 -26.59
C PHE A 219 18.22 -10.66 -26.33
N TRP A 220 18.79 -10.97 -25.18
CA TRP A 220 20.15 -10.54 -24.84
C TRP A 220 21.21 -11.14 -25.77
N GLY A 221 21.12 -12.46 -26.04
CA GLY A 221 22.08 -13.18 -26.89
C GLY A 221 22.05 -12.73 -28.35
N LEU A 222 20.86 -12.71 -28.97
CA LEU A 222 20.74 -12.25 -30.37
C LEU A 222 21.01 -10.76 -30.49
N GLY A 223 20.57 -9.94 -29.53
CA GLY A 223 20.87 -8.52 -29.53
C GLY A 223 22.36 -8.22 -29.41
N ALA A 224 23.10 -8.95 -28.57
CA ALA A 224 24.54 -8.83 -28.46
C ALA A 224 25.28 -9.22 -29.76
N LEU A 225 24.77 -10.20 -30.52
CA LEU A 225 25.31 -10.55 -31.84
C LEU A 225 25.01 -9.46 -32.89
N LEU A 226 23.78 -8.94 -32.93
CA LEU A 226 23.32 -7.95 -33.91
C LEU A 226 23.92 -6.55 -33.68
N THR A 227 23.99 -6.07 -32.44
CA THR A 227 24.41 -4.70 -32.13
C THR A 227 25.84 -4.59 -31.59
N LYS A 228 26.46 -5.72 -31.19
CA LYS A 228 27.76 -5.80 -30.49
C LYS A 228 27.76 -5.22 -29.06
N THR A 229 26.58 -4.87 -28.53
CA THR A 229 26.34 -4.45 -27.14
C THR A 229 26.47 -5.64 -26.17
N LYS A 230 27.05 -5.42 -24.98
CA LYS A 230 27.20 -6.48 -23.96
C LYS A 230 26.22 -6.36 -22.78
N ARG A 231 25.71 -5.17 -22.47
CA ARG A 231 24.75 -4.96 -21.36
C ARG A 231 23.30 -5.07 -21.84
N PHE A 232 22.45 -5.72 -21.04
CA PHE A 232 21.02 -5.84 -21.34
C PHE A 232 20.32 -4.48 -21.37
N ASP A 233 20.61 -3.60 -20.42
CA ASP A 233 19.94 -2.29 -20.27
C ASP A 233 20.35 -1.31 -21.38
N GLU A 234 21.56 -1.48 -21.93
CA GLU A 234 22.07 -0.77 -23.10
C GLU A 234 21.32 -1.22 -24.36
N LEU A 235 21.10 -2.54 -24.52
CA LEU A 235 20.31 -3.11 -25.62
C LEU A 235 18.85 -2.65 -25.58
N LEU A 236 18.25 -2.51 -24.39
CA LEU A 236 16.92 -1.91 -24.24
C LEU A 236 16.90 -0.40 -24.48
N GLN A 237 17.99 0.34 -24.22
CA GLN A 237 18.10 1.75 -24.60
C GLN A 237 18.22 1.93 -26.12
N LEU A 238 18.87 1.02 -26.84
CA LEU A 238 18.83 0.95 -28.30
C LEU A 238 17.39 0.66 -28.78
N ALA A 239 16.73 -0.34 -28.21
CA ALA A 239 15.34 -0.70 -28.52
C ALA A 239 14.30 0.36 -28.06
N ALA A 240 14.65 1.30 -27.19
CA ALA A 240 13.79 2.44 -26.90
C ALA A 240 13.72 3.41 -28.10
N ARG A 241 14.86 3.61 -28.78
CA ARG A 241 15.07 4.64 -29.83
C ARG A 241 14.77 4.16 -31.26
N GLY A 242 14.84 2.87 -31.53
CA GLY A 242 14.70 2.31 -32.89
C GLY A 242 13.29 2.28 -33.46
N GLN A 243 13.23 2.16 -34.80
CA GLN A 243 12.05 2.06 -35.64
C GLN A 243 12.02 0.70 -36.35
N HIS A 244 11.32 -0.28 -35.75
CA HIS A 244 11.26 -1.66 -36.26
C HIS A 244 10.75 -1.77 -37.72
N THR A 245 9.93 -0.83 -38.17
CA THR A 245 9.37 -0.75 -39.54
C THR A 245 10.44 -0.63 -40.63
N ASN A 246 11.66 -0.23 -40.27
CA ASN A 246 12.83 -0.25 -41.15
C ASN A 246 13.31 -1.68 -41.48
N VAL A 247 13.12 -2.64 -40.58
CA VAL A 247 13.69 -4.01 -40.63
C VAL A 247 12.63 -5.09 -40.81
N ASP A 248 11.46 -4.93 -40.17
CA ASP A 248 10.33 -5.86 -40.27
C ASP A 248 9.58 -5.70 -41.58
N MET A 249 9.15 -6.81 -42.19
CA MET A 249 8.18 -6.79 -43.29
C MET A 249 6.76 -6.66 -42.71
N LEU A 250 6.00 -5.67 -43.15
CA LEU A 250 4.63 -5.40 -42.71
C LEU A 250 3.61 -5.91 -43.74
N VAL A 251 2.35 -6.09 -43.33
CA VAL A 251 1.27 -6.53 -44.24
C VAL A 251 1.13 -5.61 -45.46
N LYS A 252 1.26 -4.29 -45.29
CA LYS A 252 1.22 -3.33 -46.40
C LYS A 252 2.40 -3.42 -47.36
N ASP A 253 3.54 -3.96 -46.91
CA ASP A 253 4.72 -4.11 -47.76
C ASP A 253 4.56 -5.32 -48.73
N ILE A 254 3.62 -6.22 -48.43
CA ILE A 254 3.25 -7.38 -49.25
C ILE A 254 1.99 -7.10 -50.08
N TYR A 255 0.95 -6.52 -49.46
CA TYR A 255 -0.38 -6.36 -50.05
C TYR A 255 -0.72 -4.92 -50.49
N GLY A 256 0.22 -3.97 -50.37
CA GLY A 256 0.00 -2.54 -50.67
C GLY A 256 -0.91 -1.80 -49.68
N GLY A 257 -1.48 -2.48 -48.69
CA GLY A 257 -2.43 -1.91 -47.73
C GLY A 257 -2.81 -2.87 -46.61
N ALA A 258 -4.04 -2.75 -46.08
CA ALA A 258 -4.59 -3.71 -45.13
C ALA A 258 -5.23 -4.90 -45.87
N TYR A 259 -4.98 -6.13 -45.42
CA TYR A 259 -5.57 -7.32 -46.01
C TYR A 259 -6.95 -7.60 -45.40
N GLN A 260 -7.95 -6.88 -45.93
CA GLN A 260 -9.31 -6.79 -45.38
C GLN A 260 -10.01 -8.15 -45.21
N ILE A 261 -9.81 -9.09 -46.13
CA ILE A 261 -10.47 -10.41 -46.12
C ILE A 261 -10.12 -11.21 -44.85
N LEU A 262 -8.90 -11.08 -44.34
CA LEU A 262 -8.44 -11.72 -43.10
C LEU A 262 -8.42 -10.76 -41.89
N GLY A 263 -8.93 -9.54 -42.04
CA GLY A 263 -8.93 -8.51 -40.99
C GLY A 263 -7.55 -7.97 -40.59
N LEU A 264 -6.50 -8.24 -41.38
CA LEU A 264 -5.13 -7.87 -41.01
C LEU A 264 -4.83 -6.41 -41.38
N THR A 265 -4.51 -5.58 -40.37
CA THR A 265 -4.17 -4.17 -40.60
C THR A 265 -2.82 -4.04 -41.33
N GLY A 266 -2.68 -3.04 -42.20
CA GLY A 266 -1.46 -2.87 -43.02
C GLY A 266 -0.18 -2.59 -42.22
N ASN A 267 -0.29 -2.13 -40.98
CA ASN A 267 0.84 -1.88 -40.08
C ASN A 267 1.22 -3.10 -39.21
N LEU A 268 0.48 -4.20 -39.30
CA LEU A 268 0.83 -5.46 -38.63
C LEU A 268 2.14 -6.01 -39.22
N ILE A 269 3.00 -6.57 -38.36
CA ILE A 269 4.21 -7.28 -38.81
C ILE A 269 3.78 -8.60 -39.46
N ALA A 270 4.18 -8.79 -40.72
CA ALA A 270 3.97 -10.03 -41.48
C ALA A 270 5.19 -10.98 -41.37
N SER A 271 6.40 -10.42 -41.30
CA SER A 271 7.62 -11.17 -40.96
C SER A 271 8.60 -10.27 -40.23
N SER A 272 8.90 -10.57 -38.96
CA SER A 272 10.00 -9.91 -38.24
C SER A 272 11.32 -10.08 -39.00
N PHE A 273 12.15 -9.04 -38.99
CA PHE A 273 13.39 -8.94 -39.79
C PHE A 273 13.23 -9.13 -41.32
N GLY A 274 12.02 -9.30 -41.87
CA GLY A 274 11.82 -9.75 -43.25
C GLY A 274 12.43 -8.87 -44.35
N LYS A 275 12.70 -7.59 -44.08
CA LYS A 275 13.39 -6.70 -45.04
C LYS A 275 14.90 -6.95 -45.12
N SER A 276 15.52 -7.57 -44.11
CA SER A 276 16.98 -7.81 -44.12
C SER A 276 17.44 -8.90 -45.08
N ALA A 277 16.50 -9.72 -45.59
CA ALA A 277 16.78 -10.73 -46.61
C ALA A 277 16.89 -10.17 -48.04
N THR A 278 16.47 -8.93 -48.28
CA THR A 278 16.30 -8.37 -49.64
C THR A 278 16.76 -6.92 -49.80
N ALA A 279 17.44 -6.33 -48.81
CA ALA A 279 17.81 -4.91 -48.83
C ALA A 279 19.34 -4.72 -48.84
N ASP A 280 19.85 -4.06 -49.89
CA ASP A 280 21.26 -3.69 -50.04
C ASP A 280 21.66 -2.49 -49.15
N LYS A 281 21.34 -2.55 -47.85
CA LYS A 281 21.73 -1.54 -46.85
C LYS A 281 21.96 -2.17 -45.48
N GLU A 282 22.89 -1.59 -44.71
CA GLU A 282 22.98 -1.88 -43.28
C GLU A 282 21.78 -1.25 -42.53
N PHE A 283 21.34 -1.92 -41.46
CA PHE A 283 20.30 -1.42 -40.56
C PHE A 283 20.93 -0.83 -39.29
N SER A 284 20.28 0.16 -38.69
CA SER A 284 20.77 0.72 -37.42
C SER A 284 20.67 -0.32 -36.29
N LYS A 285 21.53 -0.19 -35.28
CA LYS A 285 21.53 -1.08 -34.10
C LYS A 285 20.24 -0.93 -33.31
N GLU A 286 19.75 0.29 -33.26
CA GLU A 286 18.51 0.74 -32.66
C GLU A 286 17.31 0.03 -33.32
N ASP A 287 17.20 0.07 -34.65
CA ASP A 287 16.10 -0.57 -35.39
C ASP A 287 16.12 -2.09 -35.25
N MET A 288 17.31 -2.72 -35.30
CA MET A 288 17.47 -4.16 -35.09
C MET A 288 17.11 -4.55 -33.64
N ALA A 289 17.52 -3.78 -32.64
CA ALA A 289 17.13 -4.00 -31.26
C ALA A 289 15.61 -3.83 -31.04
N LYS A 290 14.98 -2.87 -31.75
CA LYS A 290 13.52 -2.68 -31.74
C LYS A 290 12.78 -3.88 -32.34
N SER A 291 13.19 -4.32 -33.53
CA SER A 291 12.64 -5.49 -34.22
C SER A 291 12.77 -6.74 -33.36
N LEU A 292 13.93 -6.97 -32.74
CA LEU A 292 14.15 -8.10 -31.83
C LEU A 292 13.23 -8.04 -30.59
N LEU A 293 13.10 -6.87 -29.97
CA LEU A 293 12.23 -6.67 -28.80
C LEU A 293 10.75 -6.91 -29.17
N HIS A 294 10.31 -6.40 -30.32
CA HIS A 294 8.96 -6.59 -30.84
C HIS A 294 8.68 -8.06 -31.16
N MET A 295 9.59 -8.74 -31.88
CA MET A 295 9.45 -10.16 -32.25
C MET A 295 9.23 -11.04 -31.02
N ILE A 296 10.10 -10.91 -30.01
CA ILE A 296 10.05 -11.72 -28.79
C ILE A 296 8.83 -11.37 -27.93
N SER A 297 8.50 -10.09 -27.78
CA SER A 297 7.32 -9.67 -27.00
C SER A 297 6.00 -10.08 -27.65
N ASN A 298 5.94 -10.08 -28.99
CA ASN A 298 4.76 -10.53 -29.74
C ASN A 298 4.57 -12.05 -29.69
N ASP A 299 5.64 -12.84 -29.78
CA ASP A 299 5.64 -14.31 -29.61
C ASP A 299 5.11 -14.68 -28.21
N ILE A 300 5.66 -14.06 -27.17
CA ILE A 300 5.23 -14.26 -25.78
C ILE A 300 3.77 -13.89 -25.58
N GLY A 301 3.31 -12.76 -26.13
CA GLY A 301 1.90 -12.34 -26.06
C GLY A 301 0.94 -13.29 -26.79
N GLN A 302 1.36 -13.84 -27.94
CA GLN A 302 0.60 -14.87 -28.68
C GLN A 302 0.50 -16.15 -27.87
N LEU A 303 1.63 -16.67 -27.39
CA LEU A 303 1.71 -17.89 -26.60
C LEU A 303 0.85 -17.80 -25.33
N ALA A 304 0.95 -16.66 -24.62
CA ALA A 304 0.14 -16.36 -23.45
C ALA A 304 -1.37 -16.33 -23.78
N CYS A 305 -1.77 -15.66 -24.87
CA CYS A 305 -3.16 -15.61 -25.29
C CYS A 305 -3.71 -17.00 -25.66
N LEU A 306 -2.92 -17.83 -26.35
CA LEU A 306 -3.33 -19.19 -26.73
C LEU A 306 -3.57 -20.08 -25.51
N TYR A 307 -2.63 -20.12 -24.55
CA TYR A 307 -2.83 -20.88 -23.31
C TYR A 307 -3.98 -20.32 -22.45
N ALA A 308 -4.14 -18.99 -22.38
CA ALA A 308 -5.24 -18.36 -21.66
C ALA A 308 -6.61 -18.81 -22.23
N LYS A 309 -6.79 -18.76 -23.56
CA LYS A 309 -8.01 -19.24 -24.22
C LYS A 309 -8.20 -20.75 -24.08
N GLN A 310 -7.14 -21.56 -24.26
CA GLN A 310 -7.19 -23.03 -24.12
C GLN A 310 -7.66 -23.48 -22.74
N HIS A 311 -7.36 -22.72 -21.69
CA HIS A 311 -7.75 -23.03 -20.31
C HIS A 311 -8.89 -22.16 -19.77
N ASN A 312 -9.55 -21.36 -20.61
CA ASN A 312 -10.67 -20.46 -20.26
C ASN A 312 -10.33 -19.45 -19.14
N LEU A 313 -9.13 -18.86 -19.21
CA LEU A 313 -8.64 -17.85 -18.27
C LEU A 313 -8.62 -16.46 -18.92
N SER A 314 -9.20 -15.47 -18.25
CA SER A 314 -9.21 -14.07 -18.70
C SER A 314 -8.06 -13.22 -18.13
N GLN A 315 -7.39 -13.67 -17.07
CA GLN A 315 -6.29 -12.94 -16.42
C GLN A 315 -4.95 -13.65 -16.62
N VAL A 316 -3.99 -12.91 -17.20
CA VAL A 316 -2.60 -13.36 -17.37
C VAL A 316 -1.67 -12.40 -16.65
N TYR A 317 -1.08 -12.87 -15.56
CA TYR A 317 -0.01 -12.17 -14.86
C TYR A 317 1.32 -12.44 -15.54
N PHE A 318 2.12 -11.38 -15.69
CA PHE A 318 3.44 -11.40 -16.29
C PHE A 318 4.50 -11.05 -15.25
N GLY A 319 5.56 -11.86 -15.19
CA GLY A 319 6.69 -11.64 -14.28
C GLY A 319 8.05 -11.97 -14.91
N GLY A 320 9.12 -11.75 -14.15
CA GLY A 320 10.51 -12.03 -14.55
C GLY A 320 11.28 -10.84 -15.14
N PHE A 321 12.63 -10.93 -15.17
CA PHE A 321 13.51 -9.79 -15.50
C PHE A 321 13.42 -9.30 -16.95
N PHE A 322 12.63 -9.91 -17.84
CA PHE A 322 12.42 -9.28 -19.15
C PHE A 322 11.57 -8.00 -19.08
N ILE A 323 10.79 -7.80 -18.01
CA ILE A 323 9.80 -6.73 -17.91
C ILE A 323 10.32 -5.50 -17.15
N ARG A 324 10.61 -5.54 -15.85
CA ARG A 324 11.29 -4.47 -15.07
C ARG A 324 10.67 -3.07 -15.17
N GLY A 325 9.36 -2.98 -15.41
CA GLY A 325 8.71 -1.69 -15.73
C GLY A 325 9.13 -1.07 -17.08
N HIS A 326 9.81 -1.79 -17.98
CA HIS A 326 10.12 -1.33 -19.34
C HIS A 326 8.83 -1.16 -20.18
N PRO A 327 8.41 0.09 -20.48
CA PRO A 327 7.07 0.33 -21.01
C PRO A 327 6.87 -0.21 -22.43
N VAL A 328 7.95 -0.29 -23.22
CA VAL A 328 7.92 -0.86 -24.58
C VAL A 328 7.60 -2.36 -24.54
N THR A 329 8.17 -3.11 -23.61
CA THR A 329 7.91 -4.55 -23.43
C THR A 329 6.46 -4.77 -22.98
N MET A 330 6.02 -4.05 -21.94
CA MET A 330 4.66 -4.15 -21.40
C MET A 330 3.61 -3.76 -22.45
N HIS A 331 3.84 -2.69 -23.21
CA HIS A 331 2.98 -2.28 -24.32
C HIS A 331 2.84 -3.37 -25.38
N THR A 332 3.96 -3.96 -25.82
CA THR A 332 3.95 -4.92 -26.92
C THR A 332 3.25 -6.22 -26.54
N ILE A 333 3.48 -6.70 -25.31
CA ILE A 333 2.75 -7.86 -24.74
C ILE A 333 1.24 -7.56 -24.66
N THR A 334 0.86 -6.39 -24.13
CA THR A 334 -0.55 -5.98 -23.98
C THR A 334 -1.24 -5.82 -25.34
N TYR A 335 -0.55 -5.22 -26.33
CA TYR A 335 -1.04 -5.07 -27.70
C TYR A 335 -1.25 -6.43 -28.38
N SER A 336 -0.26 -7.32 -28.30
CA SER A 336 -0.34 -8.68 -28.85
C SER A 336 -1.51 -9.44 -28.23
N ILE A 337 -1.61 -9.50 -26.90
CA ILE A 337 -2.75 -10.13 -26.21
C ILE A 337 -4.08 -9.53 -26.66
N ASN A 338 -4.24 -8.20 -26.67
CA ASN A 338 -5.51 -7.58 -27.06
C ASN A 338 -5.88 -7.85 -28.53
N PHE A 339 -4.90 -7.93 -29.43
CA PHE A 339 -5.12 -8.25 -30.85
C PHE A 339 -5.65 -9.68 -31.04
N PHE A 340 -5.04 -10.68 -30.37
CA PHE A 340 -5.48 -12.09 -30.48
C PHE A 340 -6.67 -12.43 -29.55
N SER A 341 -6.85 -11.69 -28.45
CA SER A 341 -7.95 -11.88 -27.51
C SER A 341 -9.22 -11.14 -27.87
N LYS A 342 -9.13 -10.02 -28.61
CA LYS A 342 -10.23 -9.04 -28.82
C LYS A 342 -10.77 -8.45 -27.49
N GLY A 343 -9.93 -8.42 -26.45
CA GLY A 343 -10.28 -7.97 -25.11
C GLY A 343 -10.75 -9.08 -24.16
N GLU A 344 -10.93 -10.33 -24.63
CA GLU A 344 -11.33 -11.48 -23.78
C GLU A 344 -10.27 -11.85 -22.71
N VAL A 345 -9.02 -11.46 -22.94
CA VAL A 345 -7.87 -11.76 -22.07
C VAL A 345 -7.13 -10.47 -21.77
N GLN A 346 -6.86 -10.22 -20.48
CA GLN A 346 -6.18 -9.06 -19.94
C GLN A 346 -4.74 -9.41 -19.54
N ALA A 347 -3.78 -8.62 -20.00
CA ALA A 347 -2.40 -8.65 -19.55
C ALA A 347 -2.25 -7.82 -18.26
N LEU A 348 -1.72 -8.44 -17.21
CA LEU A 348 -1.46 -7.84 -15.91
C LEU A 348 0.03 -7.95 -15.59
N PHE A 349 0.63 -6.87 -15.10
CA PHE A 349 2.00 -6.80 -14.62
C PHE A 349 2.01 -6.63 -13.09
N LEU A 350 3.13 -6.98 -12.45
CA LEU A 350 3.30 -6.93 -11.00
C LEU A 350 4.33 -5.85 -10.62
N ARG A 351 4.10 -5.11 -9.54
CA ARG A 351 5.05 -4.11 -9.00
C ARG A 351 6.34 -4.75 -8.49
N HIS A 352 6.24 -5.96 -7.95
CA HIS A 352 7.34 -6.66 -7.28
C HIS A 352 7.73 -7.97 -7.99
N GLU A 353 7.57 -8.02 -9.32
CA GLU A 353 7.85 -9.18 -10.17
C GLU A 353 9.29 -9.70 -10.06
N GLY A 354 10.23 -8.83 -9.72
CA GLY A 354 11.64 -9.15 -9.52
C GLY A 354 11.96 -9.97 -8.28
N TYR A 355 11.05 -10.08 -7.30
CA TYR A 355 11.32 -10.66 -5.97
C TYR A 355 10.66 -12.02 -5.73
N LEU A 356 9.72 -12.45 -6.57
CA LEU A 356 8.81 -13.57 -6.31
C LEU A 356 9.51 -14.88 -5.90
N GLY A 357 10.63 -15.23 -6.55
CA GLY A 357 11.41 -16.42 -6.20
C GLY A 357 12.01 -16.36 -4.79
N ALA A 358 12.58 -15.20 -4.39
CA ALA A 358 13.16 -15.00 -3.06
C ALA A 358 12.07 -14.98 -1.97
N ILE A 359 10.92 -14.36 -2.25
CA ILE A 359 9.74 -14.38 -1.37
C ILE A 359 9.29 -15.84 -1.14
N GLY A 360 9.15 -16.63 -2.21
CA GLY A 360 8.76 -18.03 -2.11
C GLY A 360 9.76 -18.90 -1.34
N ALA A 361 11.06 -18.73 -1.58
CA ALA A 361 12.11 -19.45 -0.86
C ALA A 361 12.17 -19.07 0.63
N PHE A 362 11.91 -17.79 0.96
CA PHE A 362 11.77 -17.33 2.34
C PHE A 362 10.54 -17.95 3.01
N LEU A 363 9.38 -17.89 2.36
CA LEU A 363 8.14 -18.47 2.90
C LEU A 363 8.29 -19.97 3.13
N LYS A 364 8.98 -20.69 2.23
CA LYS A 364 9.36 -22.09 2.40
C LYS A 364 10.26 -22.33 3.62
N GLY A 365 11.22 -21.45 3.88
CA GLY A 365 12.02 -21.47 5.10
C GLY A 365 11.23 -21.17 6.38
N ALA A 366 10.08 -20.49 6.25
CA ALA A 366 9.23 -20.10 7.36
C ALA A 366 8.00 -21.02 7.57
N GLU A 367 7.74 -22.05 6.72
CA GLU A 367 6.51 -22.86 6.78
C GLU A 367 6.25 -23.50 8.17
N GLN A 368 7.28 -23.71 9.00
CA GLN A 368 7.14 -24.20 10.38
C GLN A 368 6.51 -23.18 11.35
N ASP A 369 6.70 -21.88 11.14
CA ASP A 369 6.07 -20.80 11.91
C ASP A 369 4.75 -20.31 11.30
N ASN A 370 4.34 -20.93 10.17
CA ASN A 370 3.12 -20.61 9.43
C ASN A 370 3.01 -19.09 9.12
N PRO A 371 3.81 -18.55 8.18
CA PRO A 371 3.93 -17.10 7.95
C PRO A 371 2.61 -16.46 7.47
N ASN A 372 1.68 -17.29 6.99
CA ASN A 372 0.32 -16.92 6.63
C ASN A 372 -0.56 -16.57 7.84
N LEU A 373 -0.18 -16.88 9.09
CA LEU A 373 -0.94 -16.45 10.29
C LEU A 373 -1.04 -14.92 10.39
N TYR A 374 0.00 -14.23 9.94
CA TYR A 374 0.13 -12.78 10.02
C TYR A 374 -0.33 -12.10 8.74
N SER A 375 -0.66 -10.82 8.85
CA SER A 375 -0.91 -9.95 7.70
C SER A 375 0.28 -8.99 7.54
N TRP A 376 0.63 -8.65 6.31
CA TRP A 376 1.80 -7.82 6.01
C TRP A 376 1.39 -6.56 5.25
N GLY A 377 2.13 -5.47 5.42
CA GLY A 377 1.92 -4.20 4.71
C GLY A 377 3.24 -3.62 4.19
N GLU A 378 3.22 -3.06 2.99
CA GLU A 378 4.37 -2.36 2.41
C GLU A 378 4.75 -1.13 3.24
N ASN A 379 6.03 -1.04 3.63
CA ASN A 379 6.57 0.16 4.26
C ASN A 379 7.03 1.14 3.17
N TYR A 380 6.22 2.17 2.91
CA TYR A 380 6.52 3.19 1.90
C TYR A 380 7.75 4.07 2.22
N ALA A 381 8.25 4.10 3.47
CA ALA A 381 9.43 4.89 3.81
C ALA A 381 10.73 4.16 3.40
N GLY A 382 10.82 2.85 3.65
CA GLY A 382 11.95 2.01 3.22
C GLY A 382 11.91 1.57 1.76
N SER A 383 10.72 1.27 1.22
CA SER A 383 10.60 0.66 -0.11
C SER A 383 10.96 1.58 -1.29
N SER A 384 11.56 0.98 -2.33
CA SER A 384 11.74 1.55 -3.67
C SER A 384 10.41 1.58 -4.42
N GLY A 385 10.18 2.64 -5.19
CA GLY A 385 8.99 2.73 -6.04
C GLY A 385 9.19 2.11 -7.43
N LEU A 386 8.08 1.83 -8.12
CA LEU A 386 8.05 1.47 -9.54
C LEU A 386 8.57 2.65 -10.38
N MET A 387 9.80 2.53 -10.90
CA MET A 387 10.46 3.59 -11.68
C MET A 387 9.95 3.65 -13.12
N SER A 388 9.70 4.87 -13.63
CA SER A 388 9.55 5.07 -15.08
C SER A 388 10.92 5.12 -15.78
N THR A 389 11.03 4.49 -16.95
CA THR A 389 12.30 4.36 -17.66
C THR A 389 12.62 5.50 -18.63
N SER A 390 11.79 6.55 -18.70
CA SER A 390 11.99 7.71 -19.59
C SER A 390 13.32 8.43 -19.26
N PRO A 391 14.32 8.41 -20.17
CA PRO A 391 15.70 8.72 -19.80
C PRO A 391 15.97 10.22 -19.58
N ASP A 392 15.10 11.09 -20.08
CA ASP A 392 15.37 12.52 -20.22
C ASP A 392 14.96 13.37 -19.00
N ILE A 393 14.31 12.76 -17.99
CA ILE A 393 13.63 13.51 -16.91
C ILE A 393 14.52 13.68 -15.67
N PHE A 394 15.10 12.63 -15.07
CA PHE A 394 15.99 12.77 -13.90
C PHE A 394 17.19 11.81 -13.86
N PRO A 395 18.44 12.30 -14.03
CA PRO A 395 19.64 11.51 -13.79
C PRO A 395 19.85 11.11 -12.31
N MET A 396 19.34 11.92 -11.36
CA MET A 396 19.70 11.83 -9.95
C MET A 396 19.13 10.61 -9.21
N GLN A 397 17.97 10.08 -9.64
CA GLN A 397 17.45 8.80 -9.12
C GLN A 397 18.38 7.64 -9.51
N ARG A 398 18.83 7.57 -10.78
CA ARG A 398 19.76 6.51 -11.25
C ARG A 398 21.09 6.51 -10.50
N SER A 399 21.60 7.67 -10.06
CA SER A 399 22.82 7.75 -9.24
C SER A 399 22.67 7.27 -7.79
N ARG A 400 21.46 6.93 -7.33
CA ARG A 400 21.22 6.29 -6.02
C ARG A 400 20.61 4.89 -6.12
N SER A 401 19.57 4.68 -6.93
CA SER A 401 18.92 3.35 -7.06
C SER A 401 19.55 2.45 -8.13
N GLY A 402 20.51 2.93 -8.92
CA GLY A 402 21.17 2.16 -9.98
C GLY A 402 21.98 0.93 -9.52
N THR A 403 22.03 0.66 -8.22
CA THR A 403 22.77 -0.46 -7.61
C THR A 403 21.86 -1.42 -6.82
N PHE A 404 20.78 -0.93 -6.21
CA PHE A 404 19.88 -1.70 -5.32
C PHE A 404 18.42 -1.21 -5.40
N ASP A 405 17.48 -2.15 -5.49
CA ASP A 405 16.06 -1.90 -5.25
C ASP A 405 15.57 -2.64 -3.98
N MET A 406 14.91 -1.87 -3.11
CA MET A 406 14.25 -2.19 -1.83
C MET A 406 12.76 -2.61 -1.88
N LEU A 407 12.33 -3.74 -1.32
CA LEU A 407 10.95 -3.85 -0.77
C LEU A 407 11.04 -4.18 0.73
N GLU A 408 10.40 -3.36 1.55
CA GLU A 408 10.20 -3.62 2.98
C GLU A 408 8.73 -3.86 3.28
N MET A 409 8.43 -4.87 4.11
CA MET A 409 7.07 -5.18 4.56
C MET A 409 7.03 -5.38 6.07
N ASP A 410 6.26 -4.55 6.76
CA ASP A 410 6.02 -4.67 8.20
C ASP A 410 4.92 -5.70 8.48
N ARG A 411 5.11 -6.48 9.55
CA ARG A 411 4.11 -7.40 10.07
C ARG A 411 3.06 -6.62 10.86
N LEU A 412 1.81 -6.67 10.41
CA LEU A 412 0.69 -6.18 11.21
C LEU A 412 0.51 -7.10 12.43
N GLU A 413 0.33 -6.52 13.62
CA GLU A 413 0.13 -7.26 14.88
C GLU A 413 -1.03 -8.26 14.81
N ARG A 414 -2.06 -7.91 14.05
CA ARG A 414 -3.37 -8.57 14.04
C ARG A 414 -3.68 -9.14 12.66
N GLN A 415 -4.34 -10.30 12.65
CA GLN A 415 -4.89 -10.84 11.42
C GLN A 415 -6.06 -9.95 10.97
N VAL A 416 -5.95 -9.35 9.80
CA VAL A 416 -7.01 -8.50 9.26
C VAL A 416 -7.89 -9.22 8.23
N VAL A 417 -9.19 -8.92 8.25
CA VAL A 417 -10.27 -9.55 7.47
C VAL A 417 -11.38 -8.52 7.15
N ASN A 418 -12.45 -8.92 6.45
CA ASN A 418 -13.50 -8.01 5.98
C ASN A 418 -14.31 -7.34 7.08
N LEU A 419 -14.73 -6.08 6.85
CA LEU A 419 -16.05 -5.67 7.32
C LEU A 419 -17.09 -6.53 6.59
N PRO A 420 -17.88 -7.38 7.29
CA PRO A 420 -18.74 -8.34 6.63
C PRO A 420 -20.01 -7.72 6.03
N LEU A 421 -20.27 -6.45 6.35
CA LEU A 421 -21.45 -5.70 5.95
C LEU A 421 -21.33 -5.03 4.58
N LEU A 422 -20.20 -5.15 3.87
CA LEU A 422 -20.02 -4.61 2.52
C LEU A 422 -20.93 -5.34 1.50
N TYR A 423 -21.63 -4.58 0.64
CA TYR A 423 -22.65 -5.10 -0.29
C TYR A 423 -22.07 -6.11 -1.29
N ASP A 424 -21.34 -5.65 -2.32
CA ASP A 424 -20.41 -6.49 -3.06
C ASP A 424 -18.98 -6.12 -2.68
N PRO A 425 -18.25 -7.03 -2.03
CA PRO A 425 -16.84 -6.80 -1.80
C PRO A 425 -16.01 -6.78 -3.09
N SER A 426 -16.41 -7.46 -4.17
CA SER A 426 -15.56 -7.54 -5.38
C SER A 426 -15.32 -6.19 -6.07
N SER A 427 -16.23 -5.23 -5.94
CA SER A 427 -16.22 -3.94 -6.66
C SER A 427 -15.90 -2.70 -5.81
N TYR A 428 -15.71 -2.84 -4.50
CA TYR A 428 -15.55 -1.68 -3.62
C TYR A 428 -14.15 -1.06 -3.75
N ILE A 429 -14.12 0.28 -3.79
CA ILE A 429 -12.93 1.11 -3.79
C ILE A 429 -13.04 2.03 -2.55
N PRO A 430 -12.06 2.03 -1.62
CA PRO A 430 -12.14 2.86 -0.42
C PRO A 430 -12.03 4.34 -0.74
N ASP A 431 -10.98 4.72 -1.48
CA ASP A 431 -10.60 6.10 -1.74
C ASP A 431 -11.52 6.76 -2.79
N SER A 432 -12.12 7.90 -2.44
CA SER A 432 -13.08 8.63 -3.28
C SER A 432 -12.46 9.40 -4.45
N VAL A 433 -11.11 9.52 -4.49
CA VAL A 433 -10.34 10.17 -5.55
C VAL A 433 -8.99 9.46 -5.71
N ASP A 434 -8.70 8.97 -6.92
CA ASP A 434 -7.36 8.50 -7.29
C ASP A 434 -6.54 9.68 -7.84
N LEU A 435 -5.48 10.06 -7.13
CA LEU A 435 -4.57 11.15 -7.49
C LEU A 435 -3.56 10.72 -8.56
N THR A 436 -3.56 9.46 -9.00
CA THR A 436 -2.84 9.02 -10.20
C THR A 436 -3.55 9.51 -11.45
N GLU A 437 -4.88 9.40 -11.47
CA GLU A 437 -5.73 9.83 -12.59
C GLU A 437 -5.99 11.34 -12.55
N ASP A 438 -6.20 11.94 -11.37
CA ASP A 438 -6.50 13.36 -11.26
C ASP A 438 -5.26 14.23 -10.98
N ALA A 439 -4.75 14.86 -12.03
CA ALA A 439 -3.61 15.76 -11.95
C ALA A 439 -3.85 17.03 -11.11
N MET A 440 -5.08 17.58 -11.09
CA MET A 440 -5.39 18.80 -10.33
C MET A 440 -5.50 18.51 -8.83
N ALA A 441 -6.13 17.38 -8.49
CA ALA A 441 -6.18 16.87 -7.13
C ALA A 441 -4.77 16.53 -6.63
N ARG A 442 -3.96 15.85 -7.44
CA ARG A 442 -2.57 15.51 -7.12
C ARG A 442 -1.74 16.75 -6.78
N GLU A 443 -1.77 17.76 -7.65
CA GLU A 443 -1.05 19.01 -7.47
C GLU A 443 -1.49 19.75 -6.19
N TYR A 444 -2.79 19.80 -5.93
CA TYR A 444 -3.36 20.38 -4.72
C TYR A 444 -2.92 19.63 -3.44
N TRP A 445 -3.15 18.32 -3.38
CA TRP A 445 -2.86 17.54 -2.17
C TRP A 445 -1.37 17.43 -1.86
N LEU A 446 -0.51 17.25 -2.86
CA LEU A 446 0.94 17.25 -2.63
C LEU A 446 1.41 18.58 -2.04
N SER A 447 0.91 19.70 -2.57
CA SER A 447 1.27 21.04 -2.07
C SER A 447 0.75 21.28 -0.65
N CYS A 448 -0.48 20.86 -0.31
CA CYS A 448 -0.98 20.91 1.07
C CYS A 448 -0.12 20.11 2.06
N PHE A 449 0.41 18.95 1.65
CA PHE A 449 1.28 18.13 2.49
C PHE A 449 2.72 18.69 2.59
N GLU A 450 3.22 19.36 1.55
CA GLU A 450 4.48 20.11 1.60
C GLU A 450 4.37 21.32 2.56
N GLU A 451 3.29 22.10 2.48
CA GLU A 451 3.02 23.23 3.40
C GLU A 451 2.87 22.77 4.86
N ALA A 452 2.17 21.65 5.11
CA ALA A 452 1.95 21.13 6.46
C ALA A 452 3.22 20.56 7.12
N LEU A 453 4.26 20.26 6.34
CA LEU A 453 5.45 19.50 6.79
C LEU A 453 6.23 20.19 7.92
N GLU A 454 6.31 21.53 7.91
CA GLU A 454 6.94 22.27 9.01
C GLU A 454 6.12 22.19 10.31
N GLY A 455 4.79 22.22 10.20
CA GLY A 455 3.87 22.08 11.33
C GLY A 455 3.93 20.69 11.96
N VAL A 456 3.97 19.63 11.14
CA VAL A 456 4.12 18.24 11.60
C VAL A 456 5.46 18.05 12.31
N ALA A 457 6.56 18.56 11.76
CA ALA A 457 7.88 18.46 12.39
C ALA A 457 7.95 19.20 13.75
N LYS A 458 7.34 20.39 13.86
CA LYS A 458 7.23 21.13 15.13
C LYS A 458 6.42 20.36 16.18
N ARG A 459 5.31 19.72 15.78
CA ARG A 459 4.52 18.82 16.65
C ARG A 459 5.33 17.61 17.10
N ALA A 460 6.07 16.98 16.19
CA ALA A 460 6.94 15.84 16.49
C ALA A 460 7.99 16.19 17.57
N VAL A 461 8.71 17.32 17.43
CA VAL A 461 9.64 17.79 18.48
C VAL A 461 8.90 18.11 19.80
N ALA A 462 7.75 18.79 19.76
CA ALA A 462 6.99 19.13 20.96
C ALA A 462 6.44 17.91 21.72
N SER A 463 6.23 16.78 21.03
CA SER A 463 5.85 15.52 21.68
C SER A 463 6.96 14.95 22.58
N GLN A 464 8.24 15.15 22.23
CA GLN A 464 9.42 14.57 22.90
C GLN A 464 10.38 15.63 23.47
N PRO A 465 9.98 16.45 24.47
CA PRO A 465 10.71 17.64 24.90
C PRO A 465 12.04 17.32 25.60
N ASP A 466 12.13 16.16 26.26
CA ASP A 466 13.33 15.69 26.96
C ASP A 466 14.35 15.01 26.03
N ALA A 467 13.94 14.70 24.78
CA ALA A 467 14.77 14.02 23.79
C ALA A 467 15.66 15.03 23.06
N LYS A 468 16.92 15.13 23.50
CA LYS A 468 17.94 16.05 22.97
C LYS A 468 18.19 15.94 21.46
N ASP A 469 17.83 14.81 20.85
CA ASP A 469 18.01 14.53 19.43
C ASP A 469 16.76 14.78 18.56
N ALA A 470 15.64 15.18 19.17
CA ALA A 470 14.36 15.31 18.48
C ALA A 470 14.42 16.31 17.31
N THR A 471 15.12 17.44 17.47
CA THR A 471 15.28 18.43 16.38
C THR A 471 15.98 17.81 15.16
N ASP A 472 17.05 17.04 15.38
CA ASP A 472 17.83 16.40 14.31
C ASP A 472 17.04 15.27 13.64
N ARG A 473 16.28 14.48 14.42
CA ARG A 473 15.35 13.46 13.89
C ARG A 473 14.23 14.10 13.08
N ALA A 474 13.68 15.23 13.52
CA ALA A 474 12.63 15.95 12.82
C ALA A 474 13.12 16.53 11.48
N GLN A 475 14.34 17.08 11.41
CA GLN A 475 14.95 17.52 10.14
C GLN A 475 15.15 16.35 9.15
N LYS A 476 15.61 15.19 9.64
CA LYS A 476 15.76 13.97 8.82
C LYS A 476 14.41 13.47 8.30
N PHE A 477 13.38 13.49 9.15
CA PHE A 477 11.98 13.23 8.76
C PHE A 477 11.53 14.16 7.63
N GLN A 478 11.68 15.48 7.79
CA GLN A 478 11.28 16.47 6.78
C GLN A 478 11.95 16.18 5.45
N GLN A 479 13.28 16.01 5.44
CA GLN A 479 14.03 15.77 4.22
C GLN A 479 13.63 14.46 3.53
N LYS A 480 13.40 13.36 4.29
CA LYS A 480 12.99 12.08 3.71
C LYS A 480 11.57 12.13 3.15
N TYR A 481 10.63 12.72 3.89
CA TYR A 481 9.24 12.80 3.46
C TYR A 481 9.07 13.74 2.24
N TRP A 482 9.74 14.91 2.24
CA TRP A 482 9.75 15.80 1.08
C TRP A 482 10.30 15.14 -0.19
N ASN A 483 11.38 14.35 -0.08
CA ASN A 483 11.92 13.58 -1.21
C ASN A 483 10.89 12.56 -1.77
N LYS A 484 10.07 11.95 -0.91
CA LYS A 484 8.98 11.06 -1.32
C LYS A 484 7.83 11.83 -1.99
N LEU A 485 7.47 13.01 -1.49
CA LEU A 485 6.50 13.91 -2.14
C LEU A 485 6.94 14.33 -3.55
N GLN A 486 8.20 14.76 -3.73
CA GLN A 486 8.72 15.10 -5.07
C GLN A 486 8.75 13.87 -6.01
N THR A 487 9.02 12.68 -5.47
CA THR A 487 8.92 11.44 -6.26
C THR A 487 7.49 11.21 -6.73
N LEU A 488 6.49 11.33 -5.85
CA LEU A 488 5.06 11.15 -6.17
C LEU A 488 4.50 12.25 -7.09
N ARG A 489 5.06 13.46 -7.03
CA ARG A 489 4.73 14.59 -7.92
C ARG A 489 5.07 14.29 -9.39
N HIS A 490 6.13 13.53 -9.64
CA HIS A 490 6.60 13.16 -10.98
C HIS A 490 6.28 11.71 -11.40
N GLN A 491 6.10 10.81 -10.43
CA GLN A 491 5.82 9.38 -10.61
C GLN A 491 4.71 8.95 -9.63
N PRO A 492 3.44 9.37 -9.84
CA PRO A 492 2.36 9.07 -8.89
C PRO A 492 2.10 7.56 -8.74
N PHE A 493 2.30 6.79 -9.81
CA PHE A 493 2.19 5.33 -9.86
C PHE A 493 3.30 4.58 -9.09
N ALA A 494 4.29 5.28 -8.49
CA ALA A 494 5.47 4.63 -7.92
C ALA A 494 5.15 3.63 -6.79
N TYR A 495 4.06 3.83 -6.05
CA TYR A 495 3.68 2.98 -4.91
C TYR A 495 2.26 2.40 -5.06
N GLY A 496 1.84 2.15 -6.31
CA GLY A 496 0.44 1.83 -6.64
C GLY A 496 -0.36 3.09 -6.99
N SER A 497 -1.68 3.05 -6.79
CA SER A 497 -2.52 4.25 -6.89
C SER A 497 -2.16 5.26 -5.80
N LEU A 498 -1.86 6.50 -6.20
CA LEU A 498 -1.64 7.62 -5.28
C LEU A 498 -2.98 8.10 -4.74
N THR A 499 -3.14 8.16 -3.42
CA THR A 499 -4.35 8.68 -2.76
C THR A 499 -3.98 9.52 -1.54
N VAL A 500 -4.92 10.31 -1.01
CA VAL A 500 -4.65 11.10 0.21
C VAL A 500 -4.30 10.19 1.40
N ARG A 501 -4.80 8.94 1.40
CA ARG A 501 -4.41 7.88 2.31
C ARG A 501 -2.97 7.40 2.10
N SER A 502 -2.53 7.11 0.87
CA SER A 502 -1.13 6.68 0.67
C SER A 502 -0.12 7.78 1.01
N LEU A 503 -0.52 9.06 0.91
CA LEU A 503 0.26 10.19 1.43
C LEU A 503 0.37 10.17 2.98
N LEU A 504 -0.74 10.02 3.71
CA LEU A 504 -0.67 9.90 5.19
C LEU A 504 0.07 8.63 5.64
N ASP A 505 -0.23 7.47 5.03
CA ASP A 505 0.47 6.21 5.33
C ASP A 505 2.00 6.40 5.14
N THR A 506 2.44 7.09 4.08
CA THR A 506 3.86 7.41 3.85
C THR A 506 4.43 8.37 4.90
N ARG A 507 3.62 9.34 5.38
CA ARG A 507 4.03 10.27 6.44
C ARG A 507 4.25 9.56 7.76
N GLU A 508 3.32 8.70 8.19
CA GLU A 508 3.44 7.95 9.44
C GLU A 508 4.58 6.93 9.38
N HIS A 509 4.80 6.25 8.24
CA HIS A 509 5.97 5.39 8.05
C HIS A 509 7.30 6.17 8.21
N CYS A 510 7.39 7.40 7.68
CA CYS A 510 8.56 8.26 7.86
C CYS A 510 8.68 8.80 9.31
N LEU A 511 7.58 9.13 10.00
CA LEU A 511 7.61 9.57 11.40
C LEU A 511 8.11 8.45 12.32
N ASN A 512 7.61 7.22 12.12
CA ASN A 512 8.00 6.04 12.88
C ASN A 512 9.48 5.64 12.65
N GLU A 513 10.00 5.76 11.42
CA GLU A 513 11.43 5.57 11.12
C GLU A 513 12.33 6.52 11.92
N PHE A 514 11.86 7.75 12.17
CA PHE A 514 12.55 8.74 13.01
C PHE A 514 12.02 8.77 14.45
N ASN A 515 11.43 7.66 14.93
CA ASN A 515 11.00 7.44 16.31
C ASN A 515 10.05 8.51 16.88
N PHE A 516 9.10 9.00 16.08
CA PHE A 516 8.01 9.88 16.50
C PHE A 516 6.65 9.15 16.43
N PRO A 517 6.26 8.38 17.48
CA PRO A 517 5.09 7.51 17.41
C PRO A 517 3.74 8.25 17.48
N ASP A 518 3.71 9.42 18.12
CA ASP A 518 2.49 10.23 18.21
C ASP A 518 2.81 11.72 18.38
N PRO A 519 2.96 12.48 17.27
CA PRO A 519 3.11 13.93 17.30
C PRO A 519 1.92 14.71 17.89
N TYR A 520 0.76 14.07 18.09
CA TYR A 520 -0.50 14.70 18.50
C TYR A 520 -0.94 14.32 19.92
N SER A 521 -0.40 13.24 20.49
CA SER A 521 -0.45 12.78 21.89
C SER A 521 -0.89 13.84 22.92
N LYS A 522 -0.08 14.88 23.12
CA LYS A 522 -0.31 15.97 24.10
C LYS A 522 -1.49 16.88 23.75
N VAL A 523 -1.81 17.01 22.46
CA VAL A 523 -2.98 17.75 21.97
C VAL A 523 -4.24 16.95 22.27
N LYS A 524 -4.25 15.65 21.91
CA LYS A 524 -5.36 14.72 22.22
C LYS A 524 -5.65 14.67 23.73
N GLN A 525 -4.62 14.50 24.57
CA GLN A 525 -4.73 14.51 26.03
C GLN A 525 -5.41 15.79 26.53
N LYS A 526 -4.89 16.95 26.15
CA LYS A 526 -5.43 18.27 26.54
C LYS A 526 -6.87 18.50 26.05
N GLU A 527 -7.19 18.05 24.85
CA GLU A 527 -8.54 18.19 24.28
C GLU A 527 -9.53 17.23 24.93
N ASN A 528 -9.10 16.02 25.32
CA ASN A 528 -9.87 15.10 26.16
C ASN A 528 -10.14 15.70 27.56
N ASP A 529 -9.10 16.23 28.22
CA ASP A 529 -9.19 16.92 29.51
C ASP A 529 -10.16 18.11 29.50
N ILE A 530 -10.18 18.89 28.41
CA ILE A 530 -11.09 20.02 28.24
C ILE A 530 -12.52 19.54 27.98
N ALA A 531 -12.71 18.54 27.10
CA ALA A 531 -14.05 18.09 26.72
C ALA A 531 -14.78 17.36 27.86
N LEU A 532 -14.09 16.54 28.66
CA LEU A 532 -14.68 15.86 29.82
C LEU A 532 -15.32 16.85 30.82
N ARG A 533 -14.70 18.01 31.05
CA ARG A 533 -15.20 19.05 31.98
C ARG A 533 -16.56 19.64 31.56
N TYR A 534 -16.92 19.55 30.27
CA TYR A 534 -18.20 20.02 29.75
C TYR A 534 -19.25 18.91 29.58
N TYR A 535 -18.85 17.63 29.68
CA TYR A 535 -19.70 16.47 29.38
C TYR A 535 -21.05 16.52 30.10
N GLN A 536 -21.05 16.63 31.43
CA GLN A 536 -22.27 16.65 32.22
C GLN A 536 -23.19 17.84 31.87
N SER A 537 -22.60 19.00 31.55
CA SER A 537 -23.36 20.20 31.15
C SER A 537 -24.05 20.00 29.79
N VAL A 538 -23.36 19.36 28.84
CA VAL A 538 -23.92 19.02 27.52
C VAL A 538 -25.02 17.97 27.65
N ILE A 539 -24.84 16.91 28.45
CA ILE A 539 -25.89 15.91 28.70
C ILE A 539 -27.13 16.53 29.38
N ASN A 540 -26.94 17.32 30.44
CA ASN A 540 -28.04 17.99 31.13
C ASN A 540 -28.82 18.94 30.20
N SER A 541 -28.13 19.61 29.27
CA SER A 541 -28.76 20.44 28.24
C SER A 541 -29.56 19.59 27.25
N LEU A 542 -28.97 18.52 26.70
CA LEU A 542 -29.62 17.63 25.73
C LEU A 542 -30.87 16.93 26.30
N ASP A 543 -30.87 16.51 27.56
CA ASP A 543 -32.02 15.88 28.20
C ASP A 543 -33.13 16.88 28.60
N SER A 544 -32.89 18.19 28.48
CA SER A 544 -33.91 19.23 28.68
C SER A 544 -34.72 19.58 27.42
N LEU A 545 -34.29 19.08 26.24
CA LEU A 545 -34.90 19.38 24.94
C LEU A 545 -36.07 18.44 24.60
N ALA A 546 -37.01 18.90 23.77
CA ALA A 546 -38.02 18.01 23.19
C ALA A 546 -37.35 16.99 22.24
N TRP A 547 -37.97 15.81 22.06
CA TRP A 547 -37.32 14.68 21.35
C TRP A 547 -36.75 15.05 19.96
N GLU A 548 -37.53 15.74 19.11
CA GLU A 548 -37.07 16.14 17.77
C GLU A 548 -35.92 17.18 17.81
N GLU A 549 -35.95 18.09 18.79
CA GLU A 549 -34.89 19.07 19.04
C GLU A 549 -33.62 18.39 19.56
N LYS A 550 -33.77 17.41 20.44
CA LYS A 550 -32.67 16.58 20.97
C LYS A 550 -31.99 15.80 19.86
N GLN A 551 -32.74 15.13 18.97
CA GLN A 551 -32.14 14.43 17.82
C GLN A 551 -31.36 15.41 16.91
N PHE A 552 -31.85 16.65 16.74
CA PHE A 552 -31.13 17.64 15.94
C PHE A 552 -29.88 18.17 16.65
N ALA A 553 -29.96 18.38 17.96
CA ALA A 553 -28.84 18.80 18.80
C ALA A 553 -27.73 17.73 18.87
N LEU A 554 -28.10 16.45 18.93
CA LEU A 554 -27.15 15.32 18.87
C LEU A 554 -26.42 15.25 17.52
N VAL A 555 -27.15 15.39 16.40
CA VAL A 555 -26.53 15.44 15.07
C VAL A 555 -25.64 16.69 14.90
N LYS A 556 -26.04 17.84 15.46
CA LYS A 556 -25.15 19.01 15.52
C LYS A 556 -23.93 18.76 16.40
N GLY A 557 -24.05 18.03 17.51
CA GLY A 557 -22.94 17.69 18.41
C GLY A 557 -21.87 16.85 17.70
N LEU A 558 -22.29 15.80 16.98
CA LEU A 558 -21.42 15.01 16.11
C LEU A 558 -20.68 15.87 15.08
N LEU A 559 -21.41 16.75 14.38
CA LEU A 559 -20.81 17.62 13.37
C LEU A 559 -19.91 18.70 13.99
N ALA A 560 -20.25 19.23 15.19
CA ALA A 560 -19.46 20.19 15.95
C ALA A 560 -18.11 19.59 16.36
N GLY A 561 -18.16 18.35 16.85
CA GLY A 561 -17.01 17.50 17.12
C GLY A 561 -15.98 17.56 16.01
N ASN A 562 -16.40 17.16 14.81
CA ASN A 562 -15.50 17.07 13.66
C ASN A 562 -14.93 18.43 13.17
N VAL A 563 -15.52 19.58 13.52
CA VAL A 563 -15.03 20.91 13.11
C VAL A 563 -13.78 21.36 13.87
N PHE A 564 -13.58 20.92 15.12
CA PHE A 564 -12.45 21.34 15.96
C PHE A 564 -11.15 20.59 15.63
N ASP A 565 -10.75 20.69 14.36
CA ASP A 565 -9.55 20.08 13.77
C ASP A 565 -8.49 21.16 13.49
N TRP A 566 -7.32 21.01 14.11
CA TRP A 566 -6.20 21.96 14.00
C TRP A 566 -5.47 21.96 12.64
N GLY A 567 -6.01 21.31 11.61
CA GLY A 567 -5.70 21.61 10.21
C GLY A 567 -6.37 22.89 9.68
N ALA A 568 -7.50 23.32 10.26
CA ALA A 568 -8.25 24.49 9.80
C ALA A 568 -7.71 25.80 10.39
N LYS A 569 -7.09 26.64 9.55
CA LYS A 569 -6.48 27.94 9.87
C LYS A 569 -7.45 29.05 10.35
N ALA A 570 -8.69 28.71 10.67
CA ALA A 570 -9.83 29.63 10.76
C ALA A 570 -10.59 29.59 12.10
N VAL A 571 -10.18 28.78 13.08
CA VAL A 571 -10.87 28.60 14.37
C VAL A 571 -9.89 28.68 15.55
N SER A 572 -9.26 29.84 15.75
CA SER A 572 -8.33 30.08 16.88
C SER A 572 -8.95 30.81 18.07
N ASP A 573 -9.97 31.64 17.84
CA ASP A 573 -10.44 32.63 18.82
C ASP A 573 -11.98 32.64 18.94
N ASP A 574 -12.55 31.65 19.63
CA ASP A 574 -13.37 31.92 20.82
C ASP A 574 -13.86 30.65 21.54
N ARG A 575 -13.87 30.68 22.89
CA ARG A 575 -14.08 29.49 23.74
C ARG A 575 -15.55 29.19 24.10
N CYS A 576 -16.50 29.65 23.30
CA CYS A 576 -17.94 29.57 23.60
C CYS A 576 -18.83 28.94 22.51
N ILE A 577 -18.29 28.54 21.35
CA ILE A 577 -19.08 28.38 20.11
C ILE A 577 -19.45 26.92 19.79
N PHE A 578 -19.98 26.19 20.78
CA PHE A 578 -20.37 24.77 20.64
C PHE A 578 -21.57 24.50 19.72
N PHE A 579 -22.45 25.48 19.50
CA PHE A 579 -23.76 25.26 18.87
C PHE A 579 -24.05 26.10 17.62
N PHE A 580 -23.19 27.06 17.26
CA PHE A 580 -23.56 28.19 16.38
C PHE A 580 -22.88 28.24 14.99
N PHE A 581 -21.86 27.42 14.71
CA PHE A 581 -21.13 27.52 13.42
C PHE A 581 -21.80 26.84 12.22
N PHE A 582 -22.94 26.14 12.39
CA PHE A 582 -23.52 25.34 11.32
C PHE A 582 -24.35 26.14 10.32
N THR A 583 -24.11 25.86 9.04
CA THR A 583 -24.99 26.26 7.95
C THR A 583 -26.39 25.73 8.19
N ALA A 584 -27.39 26.60 8.01
CA ALA A 584 -28.79 26.22 8.07
C ALA A 584 -29.11 25.20 6.96
N ARG A 585 -30.01 24.27 7.25
CA ARG A 585 -30.46 23.26 6.28
C ARG A 585 -31.18 23.95 5.10
N PRO A 586 -31.09 23.44 3.86
CA PRO A 586 -30.50 22.15 3.48
C PRO A 586 -28.96 22.14 3.50
N TRP A 587 -28.41 21.05 4.02
CA TRP A 587 -26.97 20.76 3.90
C TRP A 587 -26.60 20.26 2.49
N LEU A 588 -25.30 20.21 2.17
CA LEU A 588 -24.79 19.80 0.84
C LEU A 588 -25.22 18.37 0.49
N VAL A 589 -25.21 17.47 1.47
CA VAL A 589 -25.96 16.22 1.43
C VAL A 589 -26.84 16.18 2.66
N ASP A 590 -28.16 16.27 2.47
CA ASP A 590 -29.12 16.36 3.58
C ASP A 590 -30.10 15.18 3.55
N SER A 591 -29.75 14.12 4.28
CA SER A 591 -30.62 12.97 4.52
C SER A 591 -31.29 13.02 5.91
N TYR A 592 -31.16 14.12 6.65
CA TYR A 592 -31.56 14.18 8.06
C TYR A 592 -33.06 13.91 8.25
N SER A 593 -33.91 14.41 7.35
CA SER A 593 -35.37 14.13 7.42
C SER A 593 -35.69 12.64 7.24
N LYS A 594 -34.91 11.89 6.44
CA LYS A 594 -35.07 10.43 6.30
C LYS A 594 -34.62 9.69 7.56
N TRP A 595 -33.50 10.13 8.14
CA TRP A 595 -32.94 9.59 9.38
C TRP A 595 -33.90 9.78 10.57
N ILE A 596 -34.50 10.96 10.74
CA ILE A 596 -35.49 11.18 11.80
C ILE A 596 -36.73 10.31 11.64
N GLU A 597 -37.25 10.14 10.42
CA GLU A 597 -38.38 9.24 10.19
C GLU A 597 -38.00 7.78 10.48
N ARG A 598 -36.77 7.37 10.18
CA ARG A 598 -36.24 6.06 10.58
C ARG A 598 -36.12 5.90 12.11
N LEU A 599 -35.77 6.95 12.84
CA LEU A 599 -35.64 6.92 14.30
C LEU A 599 -36.98 6.82 15.05
N LYS A 600 -38.10 7.23 14.42
CA LYS A 600 -39.47 6.97 14.93
C LYS A 600 -39.86 5.48 14.83
N GLY A 601 -39.21 4.74 13.94
CA GLY A 601 -39.33 3.28 13.83
C GLY A 601 -38.62 2.53 14.98
N PRO A 602 -38.66 1.19 14.97
CA PRO A 602 -38.02 0.37 15.99
C PRO A 602 -36.50 0.63 16.05
N PRO A 603 -35.85 0.42 17.22
CA PRO A 603 -34.41 0.51 17.33
C PRO A 603 -33.71 -0.47 16.37
N HIS A 604 -32.51 -0.09 15.94
CA HIS A 604 -31.56 -1.01 15.32
C HIS A 604 -31.09 -2.01 16.38
N LYS A 605 -30.74 -3.24 15.99
CA LYS A 605 -30.20 -4.25 16.91
C LYS A 605 -28.83 -3.83 17.42
N CYS A 606 -27.93 -3.54 16.48
CA CYS A 606 -26.55 -3.19 16.79
C CYS A 606 -26.00 -2.20 15.75
N ALA A 607 -25.44 -1.09 16.26
CA ALA A 607 -24.76 -0.06 15.49
C ALA A 607 -23.24 -0.18 15.61
N LEU A 608 -22.54 -0.29 14.48
CA LEU A 608 -21.08 -0.16 14.42
C LEU A 608 -20.73 1.29 14.08
N ILE A 609 -19.93 1.94 14.92
CA ILE A 609 -19.55 3.35 14.77
C ILE A 609 -18.04 3.47 14.62
N PHE A 610 -17.58 3.96 13.47
CA PHE A 610 -16.19 4.37 13.27
C PHE A 610 -16.02 5.84 13.66
N VAL A 611 -15.16 6.09 14.66
CA VAL A 611 -14.92 7.43 15.25
C VAL A 611 -13.70 8.11 14.65
N ASP A 612 -13.76 9.42 14.43
CA ASP A 612 -12.66 10.25 13.88
C ASP A 612 -11.75 10.76 15.02
N ASN A 613 -12.04 11.90 15.64
CA ASN A 613 -11.08 12.64 16.46
C ASN A 613 -11.19 12.39 17.98
N SER A 614 -10.10 12.70 18.69
CA SER A 614 -10.09 12.86 20.16
C SER A 614 -10.79 14.14 20.61
N GLY A 615 -10.96 14.29 21.92
CA GLY A 615 -11.43 15.52 22.54
C GLY A 615 -12.92 15.76 22.31
N ILE A 616 -13.25 16.94 21.82
CA ILE A 616 -14.64 17.41 21.63
C ILE A 616 -15.45 16.42 20.77
N ASP A 617 -14.81 15.80 19.79
CA ASP A 617 -15.47 14.92 18.82
C ASP A 617 -16.01 13.64 19.46
N ILE A 618 -15.14 12.78 19.97
CA ILE A 618 -15.60 11.57 20.68
C ILE A 618 -16.38 11.89 21.97
N ILE A 619 -15.95 12.85 22.79
CA ILE A 619 -16.55 13.08 24.12
C ILE A 619 -17.90 13.82 24.05
N LEU A 620 -18.07 14.80 23.15
CA LEU A 620 -19.24 15.68 23.13
C LEU A 620 -20.08 15.56 21.85
N GLY A 621 -19.57 14.89 20.81
CA GLY A 621 -20.33 14.44 19.66
C GLY A 621 -20.76 12.98 19.78
N ILE A 622 -19.78 12.05 19.74
CA ILE A 622 -20.05 10.60 19.67
C ILE A 622 -20.73 10.08 20.94
N PHE A 623 -20.16 10.29 22.13
CA PHE A 623 -20.69 9.67 23.35
C PHE A 623 -22.16 10.07 23.69
N PRO A 624 -22.59 11.34 23.55
CA PRO A 624 -24.00 11.71 23.69
C PRO A 624 -24.94 11.05 22.66
N PHE A 625 -24.46 10.80 21.43
CA PHE A 625 -25.24 10.10 20.40
C PHE A 625 -25.29 8.58 20.64
N VAL A 626 -24.18 7.98 21.07
CA VAL A 626 -24.09 6.58 21.54
C VAL A 626 -25.07 6.35 22.69
N ARG A 627 -25.11 7.27 23.66
CA ARG A 627 -26.06 7.27 24.78
C ARG A 627 -27.51 7.20 24.31
N GLU A 628 -27.91 8.03 23.34
CA GLU A 628 -29.28 8.04 22.80
C GLU A 628 -29.64 6.73 22.07
N LEU A 629 -28.70 6.12 21.32
CA LEU A 629 -28.88 4.79 20.73
C LEU A 629 -29.10 3.72 21.81
N LEU A 630 -28.27 3.74 22.87
CA LEU A 630 -28.37 2.83 24.01
C LEU A 630 -29.65 3.02 24.83
N SER A 631 -30.16 4.25 24.93
CA SER A 631 -31.46 4.59 25.54
C SER A 631 -32.64 4.08 24.71
N ARG A 632 -32.51 4.03 23.37
CA ARG A 632 -33.49 3.42 22.47
C ARG A 632 -33.43 1.89 22.44
N GLY A 633 -32.41 1.28 23.08
CA GLY A 633 -32.23 -0.18 23.16
C GLY A 633 -31.34 -0.77 22.05
N THR A 634 -30.66 0.05 21.26
CA THR A 634 -29.66 -0.39 20.26
C THR A 634 -28.33 -0.68 20.94
N GLU A 635 -27.74 -1.85 20.69
CA GLU A 635 -26.35 -2.16 21.09
C GLU A 635 -25.35 -1.39 20.23
N VAL A 636 -24.17 -1.07 20.76
CA VAL A 636 -23.18 -0.23 20.07
C VAL A 636 -21.79 -0.85 20.12
N ILE A 637 -21.17 -0.99 18.95
CA ILE A 637 -19.76 -1.32 18.80
C ILE A 637 -19.01 -0.04 18.42
N LEU A 638 -18.11 0.44 19.28
CA LEU A 638 -17.30 1.63 19.04
C LEU A 638 -15.93 1.23 18.48
N ALA A 639 -15.65 1.61 17.23
CA ALA A 639 -14.46 1.18 16.49
C ALA A 639 -13.40 2.29 16.42
N CYS A 640 -12.43 2.25 17.33
CA CYS A 640 -11.34 3.22 17.50
C CYS A 640 -10.04 2.75 16.81
N ASN A 641 -9.09 3.64 16.52
CA ASN A 641 -7.83 3.22 15.86
C ASN A 641 -6.97 2.32 16.76
N SER A 642 -6.27 1.34 16.17
CA SER A 642 -5.32 0.50 16.93
C SER A 642 -4.09 1.28 17.38
N GLY A 643 -3.62 2.23 16.57
CA GLY A 643 -2.51 3.13 16.91
C GLY A 643 -2.71 4.55 16.37
N PRO A 644 -1.82 5.49 16.74
CA PRO A 644 -1.99 6.91 16.43
C PRO A 644 -2.03 7.22 14.93
N ALA A 645 -2.84 8.20 14.55
CA ALA A 645 -2.82 8.85 13.25
C ALA A 645 -3.45 10.23 13.40
N LEU A 646 -2.77 11.32 13.06
CA LEU A 646 -3.23 12.69 13.38
C LEU A 646 -3.68 12.78 14.87
N ASN A 647 -4.73 13.55 15.17
CA ASN A 647 -5.43 13.62 16.45
C ASN A 647 -6.56 12.58 16.58
N ASP A 648 -6.59 11.53 15.74
CA ASP A 648 -7.55 10.43 15.86
C ASP A 648 -7.48 9.77 17.23
N VAL A 649 -8.63 9.35 17.75
CA VAL A 649 -8.72 8.64 19.02
C VAL A 649 -8.32 7.16 18.87
N THR A 650 -7.33 6.72 19.64
CA THR A 650 -6.94 5.31 19.69
C THR A 650 -7.81 4.52 20.68
N PHE A 651 -7.85 3.20 20.50
CA PHE A 651 -8.55 2.27 21.39
C PHE A 651 -8.11 2.46 22.86
N ASN A 652 -6.80 2.51 23.12
CA ASN A 652 -6.27 2.66 24.48
C ASN A 652 -6.65 4.00 25.12
N GLU A 653 -6.71 5.10 24.36
CA GLU A 653 -7.21 6.39 24.85
C GLU A 653 -8.71 6.32 25.14
N SER A 654 -9.49 5.69 24.24
CA SER A 654 -10.94 5.59 24.39
C SER A 654 -11.38 4.77 25.61
N LEU A 655 -10.57 3.80 26.06
CA LEU A 655 -10.82 3.05 27.31
C LEU A 655 -10.77 3.96 28.55
N ILE A 656 -9.78 4.85 28.66
CA ILE A 656 -9.67 5.75 29.83
C ILE A 656 -10.71 6.88 29.75
N VAL A 657 -10.98 7.37 28.53
CA VAL A 657 -12.05 8.37 28.30
C VAL A 657 -13.41 7.80 28.69
N ILE A 658 -13.73 6.55 28.33
CA ILE A 658 -15.02 5.96 28.67
C ILE A 658 -15.16 5.65 30.16
N GLU A 659 -14.09 5.27 30.86
CA GLU A 659 -14.12 5.09 32.33
C GLU A 659 -14.55 6.37 33.05
N ARG A 660 -14.01 7.53 32.64
CA ARG A 660 -14.44 8.83 33.19
C ARG A 660 -15.88 9.17 32.83
N ILE A 661 -16.32 8.87 31.60
CA ILE A 661 -17.71 9.12 31.18
C ILE A 661 -18.68 8.20 31.92
N ALA A 662 -18.36 6.92 32.13
CA ALA A 662 -19.16 5.97 32.90
C ALA A 662 -19.22 6.30 34.40
N ALA A 663 -18.28 7.09 34.92
CA ALA A 663 -18.37 7.66 36.28
C ALA A 663 -19.32 8.88 36.37
N MET A 664 -19.69 9.48 35.25
CA MET A 664 -20.62 10.62 35.16
C MET A 664 -22.02 10.21 34.65
N ASP A 665 -22.09 9.23 33.75
CA ASP A 665 -23.31 8.85 33.03
C ASP A 665 -23.74 7.41 33.30
N SER A 666 -24.84 7.26 34.05
CA SER A 666 -25.43 5.95 34.40
C SER A 666 -25.90 5.12 33.21
N ILE A 667 -26.24 5.73 32.05
CA ILE A 667 -26.69 5.00 30.85
C ILE A 667 -25.49 4.37 30.15
N ILE A 668 -24.38 5.11 30.05
CA ILE A 668 -23.10 4.57 29.58
C ILE A 668 -22.58 3.51 30.55
N GLN A 669 -22.69 3.74 31.87
CA GLN A 669 -22.26 2.80 32.89
C GLN A 669 -23.01 1.45 32.83
N SER A 670 -24.35 1.46 32.76
CA SER A 670 -25.14 0.23 32.55
C SER A 670 -24.77 -0.43 31.24
N ALA A 671 -24.69 0.33 30.13
CA ALA A 671 -24.39 -0.26 28.83
C ALA A 671 -23.05 -1.00 28.77
N LEU A 672 -22.06 -0.59 29.57
CA LEU A 672 -20.78 -1.30 29.70
C LEU A 672 -20.88 -2.54 30.58
N GLN A 673 -21.61 -2.46 31.70
CA GLN A 673 -21.83 -3.59 32.61
C GLN A 673 -22.70 -4.70 31.97
N ASP A 674 -23.66 -4.29 31.13
CA ASP A 674 -24.55 -5.16 30.36
C ASP A 674 -23.93 -5.68 29.04
N ASP A 675 -22.69 -5.26 28.72
CA ASP A 675 -22.01 -5.48 27.42
C ASP A 675 -22.91 -5.15 26.20
N ARG A 676 -23.64 -4.03 26.29
CA ARG A 676 -24.38 -3.39 25.20
C ARG A 676 -23.58 -2.28 24.50
N LEU A 677 -22.50 -1.79 25.13
CA LEU A 677 -21.53 -0.87 24.56
C LEU A 677 -20.14 -1.51 24.62
N THR A 678 -19.65 -2.00 23.48
CA THR A 678 -18.35 -2.67 23.38
C THR A 678 -17.37 -1.79 22.60
N LEU A 679 -16.25 -1.40 23.21
CA LEU A 679 -15.15 -0.72 22.52
C LEU A 679 -14.23 -1.76 21.87
N VAL A 680 -13.84 -1.51 20.62
CA VAL A 680 -12.98 -2.41 19.84
C VAL A 680 -12.02 -1.59 18.96
N GLN A 681 -10.85 -2.15 18.69
CA GLN A 681 -9.86 -1.53 17.81
C GLN A 681 -10.05 -1.94 16.34
N THR A 682 -9.80 -1.02 15.41
CA THR A 682 -9.98 -1.24 13.96
C THR A 682 -8.95 -2.16 13.33
N GLY A 683 -7.76 -2.33 13.91
CA GLY A 683 -6.62 -3.00 13.28
C GLY A 683 -5.74 -2.07 12.42
N THR A 684 -5.98 -0.75 12.44
CA THR A 684 -5.24 0.25 11.65
C THR A 684 -4.83 1.48 12.44
N SER A 685 -3.76 2.12 11.95
CA SER A 685 -3.24 3.43 12.40
C SER A 685 -3.26 4.41 11.22
N SER A 686 -4.44 4.65 10.65
CA SER A 686 -4.65 5.52 9.47
C SER A 686 -6.08 6.07 9.52
N PRO A 687 -6.35 7.34 9.18
CA PRO A 687 -7.67 7.99 9.33
C PRO A 687 -8.63 7.66 8.17
N TYR A 688 -8.43 6.51 7.55
CA TYR A 688 -9.01 6.06 6.30
C TYR A 688 -9.22 4.55 6.37
N PHE A 689 -10.44 4.08 6.11
CA PHE A 689 -10.81 2.74 6.58
C PHE A 689 -11.73 1.93 5.62
N ILE A 690 -11.91 0.64 5.93
CA ILE A 690 -12.65 -0.41 5.19
C ILE A 690 -11.95 -0.89 3.89
N TYR A 691 -11.82 -2.21 3.73
CA TYR A 691 -10.98 -2.91 2.73
C TYR A 691 -11.38 -4.42 2.63
N ILE A 692 -10.80 -5.27 1.74
CA ILE A 692 -11.51 -6.46 1.18
C ILE A 692 -10.87 -7.90 1.14
N LYS A 693 -11.70 -8.92 1.50
CA LYS A 693 -11.65 -10.40 1.38
C LYS A 693 -13.07 -11.04 1.46
N LYS A 694 -13.46 -11.91 0.51
CA LYS A 694 -14.81 -12.54 0.39
C LYS A 694 -14.85 -13.96 1.00
N LYS A 695 -16.00 -14.38 1.55
CA LYS A 695 -16.24 -15.77 2.03
C LYS A 695 -17.16 -16.50 1.06
N LYS A 696 -16.81 -17.73 0.68
CA LYS A 696 -17.72 -18.71 0.04
C LYS A 696 -17.61 -20.05 0.78
N LEU A 697 -18.67 -20.85 0.78
CA LEU A 697 -18.76 -22.10 1.54
C LEU A 697 -17.86 -23.20 0.94
N VAL A 698 -16.70 -23.40 1.55
CA VAL A 698 -15.91 -24.64 1.50
C VAL A 698 -15.38 -24.90 2.91
N GLN A 699 -15.45 -26.14 3.39
CA GLN A 699 -14.91 -26.52 4.70
C GLN A 699 -13.38 -26.68 4.62
N ASN A 700 -12.62 -25.61 4.87
CA ASN A 700 -11.20 -25.74 5.21
C ASN A 700 -10.73 -24.52 6.06
N PRO A 701 -10.19 -24.68 7.29
CA PRO A 701 -10.03 -23.54 8.22
C PRO A 701 -8.82 -22.62 7.98
N LEU A 702 -7.92 -22.94 7.05
CA LEU A 702 -6.52 -22.48 7.08
C LEU A 702 -6.08 -21.68 5.84
N THR A 703 -6.61 -20.47 5.63
CA THR A 703 -6.02 -19.52 4.66
C THR A 703 -6.30 -18.04 4.99
N PRO A 704 -5.47 -17.39 5.83
CA PRO A 704 -5.50 -15.93 6.02
C PRO A 704 -4.97 -15.16 4.80
N GLY A 705 -4.72 -13.85 4.94
CA GLY A 705 -4.19 -12.98 3.88
C GLY A 705 -5.21 -12.56 2.82
N SER A 706 -5.55 -11.26 2.82
CA SER A 706 -5.85 -10.37 1.69
C SER A 706 -6.32 -9.03 2.28
N PRO A 707 -6.12 -7.87 1.62
CA PRO A 707 -6.14 -6.58 2.27
C PRO A 707 -7.57 -6.06 2.35
N SER A 708 -8.30 -6.72 3.23
CA SER A 708 -9.20 -6.16 4.22
C SER A 708 -8.45 -5.87 5.49
N ARG A 709 -8.45 -4.60 5.94
CA ARG A 709 -7.68 -4.12 7.09
C ARG A 709 -8.50 -3.99 8.40
N LEU A 710 -9.68 -4.62 8.51
CA LEU A 710 -10.41 -4.69 9.79
C LEU A 710 -9.85 -5.81 10.67
N ASP A 711 -9.64 -5.54 11.95
CA ASP A 711 -9.30 -6.57 12.94
C ASP A 711 -10.32 -7.72 12.90
N LYS A 712 -9.81 -8.95 13.00
CA LYS A 712 -10.63 -10.16 12.94
C LYS A 712 -11.58 -10.31 14.12
N GLY A 713 -11.23 -9.82 15.31
CA GLY A 713 -12.14 -9.77 16.47
C GLY A 713 -13.34 -8.89 16.15
N LEU A 714 -13.10 -7.64 15.73
CA LEU A 714 -14.15 -6.71 15.32
C LEU A 714 -15.03 -7.29 14.19
N ALA A 715 -14.41 -7.90 13.18
CA ALA A 715 -15.12 -8.56 12.10
C ALA A 715 -15.93 -9.80 12.51
N MET A 716 -15.67 -10.42 13.66
CA MET A 716 -16.46 -11.52 14.23
C MET A 716 -17.61 -10.96 15.08
N LEU A 717 -17.31 -10.01 15.97
CA LEU A 717 -18.31 -9.33 16.82
C LEU A 717 -19.46 -8.72 16.00
N VAL A 718 -19.16 -8.06 14.89
CA VAL A 718 -20.14 -7.48 13.96
C VAL A 718 -21.11 -8.52 13.36
N LYS A 719 -20.71 -9.80 13.27
CA LYS A 719 -21.60 -10.90 12.86
C LYS A 719 -22.40 -11.44 14.04
N GLU A 720 -21.74 -11.64 15.17
CA GLU A 720 -22.33 -12.19 16.39
C GLU A 720 -23.45 -11.29 16.92
N ARG A 721 -23.23 -9.98 16.91
CA ARG A 721 -24.20 -8.92 17.26
C ARG A 721 -25.26 -8.65 16.19
N ASN A 722 -25.17 -9.30 15.02
CA ASN A 722 -26.07 -9.09 13.87
C ASN A 722 -26.25 -7.61 13.51
N THR A 723 -25.14 -6.86 13.45
CA THR A 723 -25.10 -5.41 13.20
C THR A 723 -25.89 -5.00 11.97
N ASP A 724 -26.87 -4.12 12.15
CA ASP A 724 -27.83 -3.65 11.16
C ASP A 724 -27.73 -2.14 10.85
N LEU A 725 -26.81 -1.44 11.51
CA LEU A 725 -26.42 -0.05 11.20
C LEU A 725 -24.90 0.14 11.20
N VAL A 726 -24.37 0.83 10.19
CA VAL A 726 -22.97 1.30 10.14
C VAL A 726 -22.94 2.83 10.10
N ILE A 727 -22.33 3.44 11.12
CA ILE A 727 -22.06 4.87 11.17
C ILE A 727 -20.58 5.10 10.88
N ILE A 728 -20.31 6.01 9.94
CA ILE A 728 -18.96 6.45 9.57
C ILE A 728 -18.91 7.96 9.76
N GLU A 729 -18.17 8.40 10.77
CA GLU A 729 -18.00 9.79 11.12
C GLU A 729 -16.63 10.29 10.63
N GLY A 730 -16.57 11.54 10.18
CA GLY A 730 -15.33 12.25 9.90
C GLY A 730 -14.95 12.41 8.43
N MET A 731 -14.36 13.55 8.08
CA MET A 731 -14.00 13.87 6.68
C MET A 731 -13.05 12.83 6.07
N GLY A 732 -12.14 12.27 6.87
CA GLY A 732 -11.24 11.19 6.42
C GLY A 732 -12.01 9.92 6.08
N ARG A 733 -12.71 9.38 7.08
CA ARG A 733 -13.38 8.07 7.01
C ARG A 733 -14.61 8.06 6.10
N ALA A 734 -15.34 9.17 5.99
CA ALA A 734 -16.67 9.23 5.37
C ALA A 734 -16.77 10.05 4.05
N ILE A 735 -15.79 10.91 3.74
CA ILE A 735 -15.75 11.68 2.47
C ILE A 735 -14.55 11.26 1.61
N HIS A 736 -13.34 11.35 2.14
CA HIS A 736 -12.13 10.93 1.43
C HIS A 736 -12.07 9.42 1.21
N THR A 737 -12.61 8.65 2.15
CA THR A 737 -12.96 7.24 1.97
C THR A 737 -14.46 6.99 2.18
N ASN A 738 -14.94 5.81 1.77
CA ASN A 738 -16.30 5.28 2.01
C ASN A 738 -17.51 6.06 1.49
N TYR A 739 -17.34 7.26 0.92
CA TYR A 739 -18.45 8.09 0.44
C TYR A 739 -19.38 7.32 -0.52
N TYR A 740 -18.80 6.53 -1.43
CA TYR A 740 -19.49 5.67 -2.39
C TYR A 740 -19.70 4.21 -1.92
N ALA A 741 -19.25 3.84 -0.72
CA ALA A 741 -19.34 2.46 -0.22
C ALA A 741 -20.81 2.02 -0.01
N THR A 742 -21.17 0.84 -0.48
CA THR A 742 -22.50 0.24 -0.28
C THR A 742 -22.44 -0.89 0.73
N PHE A 743 -23.49 -0.99 1.56
CA PHE A 743 -23.58 -1.95 2.65
C PHE A 743 -24.84 -2.81 2.55
N GLN A 744 -24.82 -3.99 3.17
CA GLN A 744 -25.93 -4.95 3.31
C GLN A 744 -26.89 -4.55 4.45
N CYS A 745 -26.50 -3.55 5.24
CA CYS A 745 -27.23 -2.97 6.36
C CYS A 745 -27.52 -1.48 6.10
N GLU A 746 -28.26 -0.82 6.99
CA GLU A 746 -28.38 0.63 6.94
C GLU A 746 -27.02 1.30 7.20
N SER A 747 -26.80 2.49 6.64
CA SER A 747 -25.59 3.25 6.91
C SER A 747 -25.83 4.76 7.01
N LEU A 748 -25.03 5.41 7.85
CA LEU A 748 -25.01 6.86 8.04
C LEU A 748 -23.56 7.34 7.92
N LYS A 749 -23.29 8.17 6.92
CA LYS A 749 -21.99 8.83 6.71
C LYS A 749 -22.15 10.31 6.99
N LEU A 750 -21.38 10.82 7.94
CA LEU A 750 -21.46 12.22 8.36
C LEU A 750 -20.08 12.85 8.51
N ALA A 751 -19.94 14.09 8.05
CA ALA A 751 -18.69 14.85 8.14
C ALA A 751 -18.93 16.33 7.81
N VAL A 752 -17.98 17.17 8.21
CA VAL A 752 -17.93 18.57 7.79
C VAL A 752 -16.73 18.77 6.88
N ILE A 753 -16.92 19.42 5.73
CA ILE A 753 -15.85 19.61 4.75
C ILE A 753 -14.94 20.75 5.18
N LYS A 754 -13.81 20.38 5.80
CA LYS A 754 -12.79 21.29 6.36
C LYS A 754 -11.81 21.85 5.31
N ASN A 755 -12.02 21.52 4.04
CA ASN A 755 -11.14 21.84 2.92
C ASN A 755 -11.92 22.56 1.80
N SER A 756 -11.52 23.78 1.42
CA SER A 756 -12.27 24.61 0.47
C SER A 756 -12.32 24.02 -0.94
N TRP A 757 -11.18 23.56 -1.46
CA TRP A 757 -11.05 22.94 -2.78
C TRP A 757 -11.93 21.69 -2.91
N LEU A 758 -11.94 20.83 -1.88
CA LEU A 758 -12.81 19.66 -1.84
C LEU A 758 -14.29 20.06 -1.76
N ALA A 759 -14.63 21.10 -1.00
CA ALA A 759 -15.99 21.57 -0.89
C ALA A 759 -16.53 22.11 -2.22
N GLU A 760 -15.78 22.98 -2.89
CA GLU A 760 -16.12 23.51 -4.22
C GLU A 760 -16.30 22.38 -5.23
N ARG A 761 -15.39 21.39 -5.22
CA ARG A 761 -15.45 20.20 -6.08
C ARG A 761 -16.65 19.29 -5.80
N LEU A 762 -17.17 19.28 -4.57
CA LEU A 762 -18.40 18.58 -4.20
C LEU A 762 -19.67 19.45 -4.38
N GLY A 763 -19.55 20.66 -4.95
CA GLY A 763 -20.66 21.58 -5.20
C GLY A 763 -21.08 22.45 -4.00
N GLY A 764 -20.25 22.49 -2.94
CA GLY A 764 -20.49 23.25 -1.72
C GLY A 764 -19.45 24.35 -1.46
N LYS A 765 -19.30 24.69 -0.17
CA LYS A 765 -18.37 25.70 0.38
C LYS A 765 -17.66 25.15 1.62
N LEU A 766 -16.57 25.79 2.06
CA LEU A 766 -15.91 25.44 3.33
C LEU A 766 -16.94 25.35 4.48
N PHE A 767 -16.79 24.33 5.33
CA PHE A 767 -17.75 23.94 6.39
C PHE A 767 -19.15 23.50 5.90
N SER A 768 -19.27 23.07 4.64
CA SER A 768 -20.47 22.34 4.20
C SER A 768 -20.58 20.98 4.88
N VAL A 769 -21.78 20.65 5.32
CA VAL A 769 -22.11 19.38 5.97
C VAL A 769 -22.48 18.32 4.93
N VAL A 770 -21.92 17.12 5.10
CA VAL A 770 -22.43 15.88 4.51
C VAL A 770 -23.15 15.12 5.62
N PHE A 771 -24.43 14.80 5.42
CA PHE A 771 -25.23 13.91 6.25
C PHE A 771 -25.98 12.94 5.32
N LYS A 772 -25.34 11.80 5.02
CA LYS A 772 -25.77 10.83 4.00
C LYS A 772 -26.27 9.56 4.69
N TYR A 773 -27.59 9.38 4.74
CA TYR A 773 -28.23 8.17 5.27
C TYR A 773 -28.73 7.32 4.11
N GLU A 774 -28.33 6.05 4.09
CA GLU A 774 -28.52 5.10 2.98
C GLU A 774 -29.05 3.76 3.52
N THR A 775 -30.13 3.27 2.92
CA THR A 775 -30.65 1.91 3.13
C THR A 775 -29.89 0.90 2.24
N PRO A 776 -29.94 -0.41 2.55
CA PRO A 776 -29.40 -1.43 1.65
C PRO A 776 -29.96 -1.32 0.23
N PRO A 777 -29.18 -1.67 -0.82
CA PRO A 777 -29.74 -1.99 -2.13
C PRO A 777 -30.70 -3.19 -2.05
N LEU A 778 -31.74 -3.16 -2.89
CA LEU A 778 -32.73 -4.23 -3.05
C LEU A 778 -32.21 -5.40 -3.89
#